data_AF-A0A1Q2M6B1-F1
#
_entry.id   AF-A0A1Q2M6B1-F1
#
_cell.length_a   1.000
_cell.length_b   1.000
_cell.length_c   1.000
_cell.angle_alpha   90.00
_cell.angle_beta   90.00
_cell.angle_gamma   90.00
#
_symmetry.space_group_name_H-M   'P 1'
#
loop_
_entity.id
_entity.type
_entity.pdbx_description
1 polymer ?
#
loop_
_entity_poly.entity_id
_entity_poly.type
_entity_poly.pdbx_seq_one_letter_code
_entity_poly.pdbx_strand_id
1 'polypeptide(L)'
;MPDSDLDNGSPSGGDSNPPIYALNISTTFFKGPVKGADCVLFSVNDGEKADPVTSSLTGDLGVAHFGEAIDYDGIALIECSGGVYFDEATDRESTDPTPPMRSVVSIEPESGSSFHFVVTPLTEIATQLAQATGSLDTAVGESGFNAKVAAAFGLQADVDVTTLVPRDLLLEPSEIDDSAEYAFVLAVISASNENDREIGLDELLELLAAGLAAELEDGNTLFSASIREELGAATLTYTDLSAWLSFTQRDIIEDLLLNLVQRAELIVPETNVDTTDSIDQPFSQTNAELVDFVISKNLQPVAPAPNVSDTMYMLGQALAFDKILSGNRDISCLSCHHPLLGSGDARSLPLGTGGSNLGRDRVGGKVVARHAMPLFNLDLFENMFWDGRIQMDENGALRTPADQSGDIDQRMLDVFFARPEVDGFQGYGLVAAQAMFPVANRAEMRGEVTADNELAAFEDGDFAGIWNALMGRLGAIPEYVTLFEAAYPDVGFDEMTFAHAANAIAAFEIRGFDKRDNPWQRFIRDISADGVLNDPDVLTEAQIRGAHFFYDTGCDVCHAGSVMSDFDFHNLPLAQFGPGKGDGANGEFGLGTDGRLDFGRERVTGQLAHRYQFRTQPLFNVELTAPYGHLGQFSDLSSHVQIYATPRQFWIANYMGYNTATAAFDQTPDYVSQVSASEQALFTQFNPEGLIRTDEYRQIIIGLLDDHDTLSQEEGKVFGAGNLTSEIEILVAFLRAQTDPAAEPENLRSLIPESVPSGLPVESGLIE
;
A
#
# COMPACT_ATOMS: atom_id res chain seq x y z
N MET A 1 54.97 -61.92 56.77
CA MET A 1 56.14 -62.83 56.62
C MET A 1 55.88 -63.86 55.53
N PRO A 2 56.57 -63.69 54.41
CA PRO A 2 56.47 -62.33 53.87
C PRO A 2 56.51 -62.26 52.36
N ASP A 3 55.80 -61.37 51.68
CA ASP A 3 54.58 -60.54 51.85
C ASP A 3 54.55 -59.80 50.50
N SER A 4 53.55 -60.02 49.65
CA SER A 4 52.31 -59.23 49.54
C SER A 4 52.51 -57.86 48.90
N ASP A 5 51.63 -57.56 47.94
CA ASP A 5 51.30 -56.25 47.37
C ASP A 5 52.24 -55.56 46.36
N LEU A 6 51.54 -55.07 45.33
CA LEU A 6 51.69 -53.79 44.61
C LEU A 6 53.04 -53.41 43.95
N ASP A 7 52.89 -53.16 42.65
CA ASP A 7 53.37 -51.98 41.91
C ASP A 7 54.69 -52.03 41.11
N ASN A 8 54.60 -51.27 40.01
CA ASN A 8 55.62 -50.53 39.27
C ASN A 8 56.63 -51.20 38.32
N GLY A 9 56.66 -50.63 37.10
CA GLY A 9 57.92 -50.27 36.44
C GLY A 9 57.97 -50.40 34.91
N SER A 10 57.80 -49.27 34.21
CA SER A 10 58.40 -48.97 32.88
C SER A 10 59.95 -49.02 32.92
N PRO A 11 60.79 -48.84 31.85
CA PRO A 11 60.53 -48.32 30.47
C PRO A 11 61.33 -48.96 29.29
N SER A 12 61.13 -48.40 28.08
CA SER A 12 61.99 -48.38 26.85
C SER A 12 62.15 -49.69 26.06
N GLY A 13 62.06 -49.74 24.73
CA GLY A 13 61.90 -48.74 23.66
C GLY A 13 62.29 -49.41 22.32
N GLY A 14 61.76 -48.91 21.20
CA GLY A 14 62.37 -49.05 19.87
C GLY A 14 61.64 -49.91 18.83
N ASP A 15 60.97 -49.21 17.91
CA ASP A 15 60.61 -49.58 16.53
C ASP A 15 59.71 -50.80 16.28
N SER A 16 58.41 -50.53 16.44
CA SER A 16 57.45 -50.91 15.41
C SER A 16 56.68 -49.65 15.04
N ASN A 17 56.79 -49.19 13.80
CA ASN A 17 55.83 -48.25 13.23
C ASN A 17 54.69 -49.09 12.60
N PRO A 18 53.52 -49.24 13.24
CA PRO A 18 52.28 -49.56 12.55
C PRO A 18 51.52 -48.25 12.23
N PRO A 19 50.58 -48.31 11.27
CA PRO A 19 50.42 -47.28 10.24
C PRO A 19 49.81 -45.99 10.79
N ILE A 20 50.37 -44.85 10.39
CA ILE A 20 49.60 -43.61 10.32
C ILE A 20 48.59 -43.86 9.21
N TYR A 21 47.34 -44.12 9.58
CA TYR A 21 46.24 -44.12 8.62
C TYR A 21 46.11 -42.67 8.13
N ALA A 22 46.46 -42.44 6.87
CA ALA A 22 46.45 -41.12 6.27
C ALA A 22 44.99 -40.69 6.00
N LEU A 23 44.48 -39.78 6.82
CA LEU A 23 43.22 -39.08 6.62
C LEU A 23 43.47 -37.93 5.65
N ASN A 24 43.08 -38.11 4.38
CA ASN A 24 43.05 -36.99 3.44
C ASN A 24 41.78 -36.19 3.65
N ILE A 25 41.94 -34.96 4.13
CA ILE A 25 40.85 -33.99 4.21
C ILE A 25 41.00 -33.02 3.05
N SER A 26 40.00 -33.02 2.17
CA SER A 26 39.95 -32.06 1.08
C SER A 26 38.57 -31.48 0.94
N THR A 27 38.54 -30.22 0.55
CA THR A 27 37.32 -29.46 0.39
C THR A 27 37.24 -28.92 -1.01
N THR A 28 36.03 -28.92 -1.57
CA THR A 28 35.78 -28.38 -2.90
C THR A 28 34.82 -27.21 -2.77
N PHE A 29 35.18 -26.08 -3.38
CA PHE A 29 34.38 -24.89 -3.52
C PHE A 29 33.66 -24.96 -4.85
N PHE A 30 32.34 -25.13 -4.83
CA PHE A 30 31.57 -25.19 -6.06
C PHE A 30 31.08 -23.82 -6.52
N LYS A 31 30.92 -22.89 -5.58
CA LYS A 31 30.41 -21.52 -5.83
C LYS A 31 31.15 -20.49 -4.96
N GLY A 32 32.34 -20.85 -4.49
CA GLY A 32 33.29 -19.98 -3.79
C GLY A 32 34.57 -19.82 -4.62
N PRO A 33 35.60 -19.17 -4.09
CA PRO A 33 36.86 -18.93 -4.81
C PRO A 33 37.46 -20.20 -5.44
N VAL A 34 37.50 -20.20 -6.78
CA VAL A 34 37.83 -21.38 -7.58
C VAL A 34 39.33 -21.57 -7.73
N LYS A 35 40.15 -20.50 -7.73
CA LYS A 35 41.60 -20.64 -7.87
C LYS A 35 42.38 -19.69 -6.98
N GLY A 36 43.32 -20.22 -6.21
CA GLY A 36 44.29 -19.44 -5.43
C GLY A 36 43.74 -18.85 -4.14
N ALA A 37 42.62 -19.38 -3.62
CA ALA A 37 42.05 -19.00 -2.34
C ALA A 37 42.88 -19.55 -1.19
N ASP A 38 43.04 -18.78 -0.11
CA ASP A 38 43.67 -19.22 1.12
C ASP A 38 42.62 -19.76 2.08
N CYS A 39 42.71 -21.06 2.33
CA CYS A 39 41.77 -21.82 3.13
C CYS A 39 42.43 -22.24 4.43
N VAL A 40 41.79 -21.93 5.56
CA VAL A 40 42.30 -22.24 6.90
C VAL A 40 41.25 -23.02 7.67
N LEU A 41 41.71 -24.10 8.30
CA LEU A 41 40.92 -24.94 9.20
C LEU A 41 41.20 -24.51 10.63
N PHE A 42 40.17 -24.12 11.36
CA PHE A 42 40.23 -23.67 12.75
C PHE A 42 39.56 -24.69 13.66
N SER A 43 40.14 -24.88 14.84
CA SER A 43 39.47 -25.62 15.92
C SER A 43 38.28 -24.81 16.44
N VAL A 44 37.26 -25.50 16.97
CA VAL A 44 36.14 -24.89 17.68
C VAL A 44 36.19 -25.31 19.15
N ASN A 45 36.12 -24.34 20.06
CA ASN A 45 36.13 -24.57 21.51
C ASN A 45 34.98 -23.78 22.15
N ASP A 46 34.18 -24.43 22.99
CA ASP A 46 33.03 -23.82 23.70
C ASP A 46 32.07 -23.08 22.73
N GLY A 47 31.87 -23.61 21.53
CA GLY A 47 31.00 -23.04 20.50
C GLY A 47 31.59 -21.87 19.71
N GLU A 48 32.85 -21.48 19.95
CA GLU A 48 33.51 -20.36 19.29
C GLU A 48 34.74 -20.80 18.46
N LYS A 49 35.05 -20.03 17.41
CA LYS A 49 36.24 -20.23 16.57
C LYS A 49 37.50 -19.99 17.41
N ALA A 50 38.41 -20.96 17.40
CA ALA A 50 39.66 -20.94 18.14
C ALA A 50 40.89 -20.98 17.21
N ASP A 51 41.95 -21.68 17.62
CA ASP A 51 43.25 -21.65 16.95
C ASP A 51 43.24 -22.34 15.58
N PRO A 52 43.99 -21.83 14.58
CA PRO A 52 44.16 -22.48 13.30
C PRO A 52 44.93 -23.80 13.46
N VAL A 53 44.40 -24.85 12.86
CA VAL A 53 44.97 -26.20 12.86
C VAL A 53 45.88 -26.39 11.66
N THR A 54 45.41 -26.05 10.45
CA THR A 54 46.15 -26.20 9.19
C THR A 54 45.58 -25.29 8.09
N SER A 55 46.33 -25.09 7.00
CA SER A 55 45.90 -24.28 5.86
C SER A 55 46.28 -24.90 4.52
N SER A 56 45.58 -24.51 3.45
CA SER A 56 45.83 -24.96 2.07
C SER A 56 45.36 -23.92 1.05
N LEU A 57 45.88 -24.01 -0.17
CA LEU A 57 45.43 -23.17 -1.29
C LEU A 57 44.51 -23.96 -2.23
N THR A 58 43.50 -23.30 -2.79
CA THR A 58 42.68 -23.91 -3.84
C THR A 58 43.42 -24.00 -5.17
N GLY A 59 43.41 -25.19 -5.78
CA GLY A 59 43.84 -25.37 -7.18
C GLY A 59 42.78 -24.93 -8.18
N ASP A 60 43.03 -25.03 -9.49
CA ASP A 60 42.17 -24.51 -10.58
C ASP A 60 40.72 -25.01 -10.60
N LEU A 61 40.39 -26.05 -9.83
CA LEU A 61 39.06 -26.64 -9.72
C LEU A 61 38.36 -26.29 -8.40
N GLY A 62 38.87 -25.31 -7.65
CA GLY A 62 38.32 -24.95 -6.34
C GLY A 62 38.56 -26.01 -5.28
N VAL A 63 39.58 -26.87 -5.41
CA VAL A 63 39.84 -27.91 -4.41
C VAL A 63 41.02 -27.49 -3.54
N ALA A 64 40.82 -27.42 -2.22
CA ALA A 64 41.88 -27.25 -1.23
C ALA A 64 42.12 -28.58 -0.50
N HIS A 65 43.40 -28.97 -0.40
CA HIS A 65 43.83 -30.22 0.25
C HIS A 65 44.60 -29.90 1.53
N PHE A 66 44.04 -30.21 2.69
CA PHE A 66 44.64 -29.87 4.00
C PHE A 66 45.70 -30.88 4.49
N GLY A 67 45.98 -31.90 3.69
CA GLY A 67 47.02 -32.90 3.94
C GLY A 67 46.49 -34.26 4.35
N GLU A 68 47.43 -35.19 4.56
CA GLU A 68 47.20 -36.62 4.86
C GLU A 68 47.06 -36.93 6.37
N ALA A 69 47.27 -35.95 7.25
CA ALA A 69 47.13 -36.12 8.69
C ALA A 69 46.86 -34.76 9.38
N ILE A 70 45.64 -34.58 9.88
CA ILE A 70 45.27 -33.45 10.75
C ILE A 70 45.33 -33.95 12.19
N ASP A 71 46.22 -33.38 13.00
CA ASP A 71 46.37 -33.71 14.43
C ASP A 71 45.33 -32.95 15.27
N TYR A 72 44.05 -33.21 14.97
CA TYR A 72 42.89 -32.62 15.64
C TYR A 72 41.70 -33.59 15.62
N ASP A 73 41.01 -33.67 16.76
CA ASP A 73 39.82 -34.50 16.98
C ASP A 73 38.72 -33.59 17.55
N GLY A 74 37.62 -33.41 16.82
CA GLY A 74 36.55 -32.49 17.19
C GLY A 74 35.97 -31.68 16.03
N ILE A 75 35.14 -30.69 16.38
CA ILE A 75 34.45 -29.81 15.42
C ILE A 75 35.42 -28.75 14.92
N ALA A 76 35.50 -28.58 13.60
CA ALA A 76 36.34 -27.58 12.96
C ALA A 76 35.52 -26.63 12.09
N LEU A 77 35.94 -25.36 12.06
CA LEU A 77 35.43 -24.34 11.15
C LEU A 77 36.45 -24.13 10.04
N ILE A 78 36.00 -24.15 8.80
CA ILE A 78 36.86 -23.95 7.64
C ILE A 78 36.46 -22.63 7.01
N GLU A 79 37.42 -21.75 6.80
CA GLU A 79 37.22 -20.45 6.17
C GLU A 79 38.16 -20.29 4.99
N CYS A 80 37.64 -19.79 3.88
CA CYS A 80 38.44 -19.51 2.69
C CYS A 80 38.23 -18.09 2.21
N SER A 81 39.34 -17.39 1.99
CA SER A 81 39.38 -15.99 1.57
C SER A 81 40.35 -15.78 0.41
N GLY A 82 40.12 -14.72 -0.37
CA GLY A 82 40.84 -14.46 -1.61
C GLY A 82 40.59 -15.51 -2.71
N GLY A 83 41.36 -15.43 -3.80
CA GLY A 83 41.19 -16.28 -4.98
C GLY A 83 40.23 -15.69 -6.02
N VAL A 84 40.14 -16.30 -7.20
CA VAL A 84 39.25 -15.86 -8.28
C VAL A 84 37.99 -16.73 -8.28
N TYR A 85 36.82 -16.10 -8.25
CA TYR A 85 35.54 -16.76 -8.53
C TYR A 85 34.87 -16.09 -9.73
N PHE A 86 34.05 -16.84 -10.46
CA PHE A 86 33.24 -16.33 -11.54
C PHE A 86 31.82 -16.13 -11.02
N ASP A 87 31.34 -14.89 -11.01
CA ASP A 87 29.96 -14.55 -10.70
C ASP A 87 29.12 -14.78 -11.96
N GLU A 88 28.29 -15.81 -11.92
CA GLU A 88 27.43 -16.22 -13.02
C GLU A 88 26.22 -15.30 -13.21
N ALA A 89 25.84 -14.49 -12.21
CA ALA A 89 24.70 -13.57 -12.29
C ALA A 89 25.10 -12.29 -13.01
N THR A 90 26.35 -11.85 -12.81
CA THR A 90 26.90 -10.65 -13.45
C THR A 90 27.83 -10.97 -14.62
N ASP A 91 28.13 -12.26 -14.84
CA ASP A 91 29.04 -12.79 -15.85
C ASP A 91 30.46 -12.20 -15.72
N ARG A 92 30.91 -11.96 -14.48
CA ARG A 92 32.18 -11.30 -14.15
C ARG A 92 33.07 -12.15 -13.24
N GLU A 93 34.36 -12.18 -13.52
CA GLU A 93 35.35 -12.67 -12.57
C GLU A 93 35.52 -11.66 -11.44
N SER A 94 35.29 -12.11 -10.20
CA SER A 94 35.56 -11.36 -8.99
C SER A 94 36.71 -12.00 -8.22
N THR A 95 37.52 -11.15 -7.61
CA THR A 95 38.69 -11.53 -6.81
C THR A 95 38.53 -11.20 -5.34
N ASP A 96 37.34 -10.74 -4.94
CA ASP A 96 37.06 -10.25 -3.58
C ASP A 96 35.97 -11.08 -2.90
N PRO A 97 36.32 -12.20 -2.26
CA PRO A 97 35.37 -13.01 -1.52
C PRO A 97 35.43 -12.63 -0.03
N THR A 98 35.24 -11.35 0.29
CA THR A 98 35.15 -10.88 1.68
C THR A 98 33.68 -10.75 2.06
N PRO A 99 33.18 -11.35 3.18
CA PRO A 99 33.92 -12.14 4.13
C PRO A 99 34.14 -13.56 3.58
N PRO A 100 35.04 -14.33 4.20
CA PRO A 100 35.35 -15.68 3.76
C PRO A 100 34.11 -16.58 3.66
N MET A 101 34.16 -17.53 2.72
CA MET A 101 33.22 -18.64 2.66
C MET A 101 33.54 -19.66 3.75
N ARG A 102 32.51 -20.12 4.47
CA ARG A 102 32.67 -20.94 5.67
C ARG A 102 31.84 -22.21 5.65
N SER A 103 32.34 -23.20 6.39
CA SER A 103 31.64 -24.44 6.69
C SER A 103 32.12 -25.02 8.01
N VAL A 104 31.22 -25.62 8.77
CA VAL A 104 31.54 -26.38 9.99
C VAL A 104 31.56 -27.87 9.67
N VAL A 105 32.55 -28.60 10.18
CA VAL A 105 32.71 -30.06 9.97
C VAL A 105 33.10 -30.75 11.27
N SER A 106 32.83 -32.05 11.38
CA SER A 106 33.33 -32.89 12.48
C SER A 106 34.48 -33.77 12.00
N ILE A 107 35.62 -33.77 12.70
CA ILE A 107 36.80 -34.56 12.36
C ILE A 107 37.00 -35.66 13.40
N GLU A 108 36.87 -36.92 12.99
CA GLU A 108 37.05 -38.11 13.85
C GLU A 108 38.26 -38.95 13.39
N PRO A 109 39.29 -39.17 14.24
CA PRO A 109 40.52 -39.89 13.87
C PRO A 109 40.35 -41.39 13.57
N GLU A 110 39.29 -42.03 14.08
CA GLU A 110 39.16 -43.50 14.06
C GLU A 110 38.47 -44.07 12.81
N SER A 111 37.86 -43.24 11.96
CA SER A 111 37.28 -43.70 10.70
C SER A 111 38.35 -43.69 9.62
N GLY A 112 38.77 -44.86 9.12
CA GLY A 112 39.78 -45.00 8.05
C GLY A 112 39.33 -44.49 6.68
N SER A 113 38.60 -43.38 6.62
CA SER A 113 37.89 -42.81 5.48
C SER A 113 38.48 -41.44 5.14
N SER A 114 38.82 -41.18 3.87
CA SER A 114 39.10 -39.82 3.40
C SER A 114 37.85 -38.96 3.57
N PHE A 115 37.96 -37.83 4.27
CA PHE A 115 36.83 -36.95 4.54
C PHE A 115 36.79 -35.84 3.48
N HIS A 116 35.72 -35.84 2.67
CA HIS A 116 35.46 -34.85 1.64
C HIS A 116 34.16 -34.13 1.98
N PHE A 117 34.19 -32.80 2.04
CA PHE A 117 33.00 -31.98 2.23
C PHE A 117 33.08 -30.77 1.30
N VAL A 118 31.94 -30.14 1.07
CA VAL A 118 31.75 -29.16 0.01
C VAL A 118 31.32 -27.85 0.62
N VAL A 119 32.13 -26.78 0.42
CA VAL A 119 31.75 -25.45 0.89
C VAL A 119 30.88 -24.79 -0.19
N THR A 120 29.64 -24.50 0.17
CA THR A 120 28.61 -23.90 -0.68
C THR A 120 27.98 -22.70 0.03
N PRO A 121 27.20 -21.87 -0.68
CA PRO A 121 26.38 -20.84 -0.04
C PRO A 121 25.46 -21.41 1.05
N LEU A 122 24.95 -22.64 0.90
CA LEU A 122 24.11 -23.29 1.91
C LEU A 122 24.91 -23.63 3.18
N THR A 123 26.18 -24.03 3.06
CA THR A 123 27.03 -24.26 4.24
C THR A 123 27.46 -22.96 4.91
N GLU A 124 27.61 -21.87 4.16
CA GLU A 124 27.84 -20.52 4.70
C GLU A 124 26.62 -20.05 5.52
N ILE A 125 25.41 -20.15 4.96
CA ILE A 125 24.16 -19.81 5.66
C ILE A 125 24.01 -20.65 6.93
N ALA A 126 24.27 -21.96 6.85
CA ALA A 126 24.24 -22.85 8.02
C ALA A 126 25.25 -22.40 9.11
N THR A 127 26.44 -21.93 8.70
CA THR A 127 27.45 -21.42 9.64
C THR A 127 27.03 -20.09 10.27
N GLN A 128 26.44 -19.17 9.51
CA GLN A 128 25.93 -17.90 10.04
C GLN A 128 24.80 -18.11 11.04
N LEU A 129 23.86 -19.01 10.73
CA LEU A 129 22.80 -19.42 11.65
C LEU A 129 23.37 -19.97 12.96
N ALA A 130 24.38 -20.84 12.87
CA ALA A 130 25.03 -21.40 14.04
C ALA A 130 25.68 -20.33 14.93
N GLN A 131 26.38 -19.36 14.32
CA GLN A 131 26.98 -18.22 15.05
C GLN A 131 25.92 -17.35 15.71
N ALA A 132 24.82 -17.03 15.02
CA ALA A 132 23.72 -16.25 15.58
C ALA A 132 23.06 -16.91 16.80
N THR A 133 23.04 -18.25 16.84
CA THR A 133 22.52 -19.01 17.99
C THR A 133 23.54 -19.25 19.12
N GLY A 134 24.78 -18.78 18.95
CA GLY A 134 25.80 -18.77 20.01
C GLY A 134 26.52 -20.10 20.25
N SER A 135 26.44 -21.09 19.35
CA SER A 135 27.26 -22.30 19.47
C SER A 135 27.47 -23.03 18.13
N LEU A 136 28.72 -22.94 17.64
CA LEU A 136 29.20 -23.78 16.53
C LEU A 136 29.24 -25.27 16.91
N ASP A 137 29.30 -25.60 18.22
CA ASP A 137 29.32 -26.99 18.70
C ASP A 137 27.96 -27.69 18.51
N THR A 138 26.86 -26.95 18.64
CA THR A 138 25.51 -27.44 18.31
C THR A 138 25.24 -27.53 16.81
N ALA A 139 26.12 -26.96 15.97
CA ALA A 139 25.88 -26.82 14.52
C ALA A 139 25.98 -28.15 13.74
N VAL A 140 26.87 -29.04 14.17
CA VAL A 140 27.16 -30.30 13.46
C VAL A 140 26.64 -31.54 14.21
N GLY A 141 26.52 -31.45 15.54
CA GLY A 141 26.20 -32.61 16.39
C GLY A 141 24.71 -32.92 16.59
N GLU A 142 23.83 -31.92 16.48
CA GLU A 142 22.38 -32.10 16.55
C GLU A 142 21.77 -31.55 15.25
N SER A 143 21.00 -32.38 14.54
CA SER A 143 20.51 -32.23 13.17
C SER A 143 19.61 -31.00 12.87
N GLY A 144 19.65 -29.96 13.70
CA GLY A 144 18.80 -28.78 13.61
C GLY A 144 19.09 -27.87 12.41
N PHE A 145 20.34 -27.52 12.11
CA PHE A 145 20.64 -26.52 11.07
C PHE A 145 20.64 -27.09 9.67
N ASN A 146 21.26 -28.25 9.44
CA ASN A 146 21.17 -28.94 8.15
C ASN A 146 19.71 -29.20 7.79
N ALA A 147 18.87 -29.67 8.72
CA ALA A 147 17.45 -29.87 8.46
C ALA A 147 16.67 -28.55 8.29
N LYS A 148 17.02 -27.47 9.01
CA LYS A 148 16.38 -26.15 8.85
C LYS A 148 16.72 -25.50 7.52
N VAL A 149 17.99 -25.51 7.12
CA VAL A 149 18.43 -25.02 5.81
C VAL A 149 17.85 -25.93 4.73
N ALA A 150 17.95 -27.25 4.86
CA ALA A 150 17.29 -28.18 3.94
C ALA A 150 15.79 -27.88 3.78
N ALA A 151 15.05 -27.75 4.89
CA ALA A 151 13.62 -27.46 4.86
C ALA A 151 13.28 -26.08 4.28
N ALA A 152 14.07 -25.05 4.59
CA ALA A 152 13.90 -23.71 4.03
C ALA A 152 14.05 -23.72 2.50
N PHE A 153 14.93 -24.57 1.99
CA PHE A 153 15.15 -24.77 0.56
C PHE A 153 14.36 -25.96 -0.02
N GLY A 154 13.34 -26.47 0.70
CA GLY A 154 12.45 -27.53 0.22
C GLY A 154 13.09 -28.92 0.04
N LEU A 155 14.29 -29.13 0.56
CA LEU A 155 14.99 -30.41 0.57
C LEU A 155 14.37 -31.35 1.63
N GLN A 156 14.47 -32.66 1.42
CA GLN A 156 13.99 -33.64 2.42
C GLN A 156 14.74 -33.46 3.75
N ALA A 157 14.04 -33.65 4.87
CA ALA A 157 14.54 -33.30 6.21
C ALA A 157 15.81 -34.07 6.66
N ASP A 158 16.20 -35.11 5.93
CA ASP A 158 17.40 -35.93 6.13
C ASP A 158 18.53 -35.61 5.13
N VAL A 159 18.37 -34.62 4.26
CA VAL A 159 19.41 -34.20 3.31
C VAL A 159 20.51 -33.42 4.04
N ASP A 160 21.74 -33.92 3.93
CA ASP A 160 22.92 -33.26 4.47
C ASP A 160 23.50 -32.26 3.46
N VAL A 161 23.18 -30.98 3.68
CA VAL A 161 23.62 -29.87 2.82
C VAL A 161 25.15 -29.72 2.73
N THR A 162 25.92 -30.30 3.66
CA THR A 162 27.40 -30.27 3.64
C THR A 162 28.00 -31.21 2.59
N THR A 163 27.19 -32.14 2.08
CA THR A 163 27.57 -33.13 1.08
C THR A 163 26.96 -32.86 -0.30
N LEU A 164 26.09 -31.85 -0.42
CA LEU A 164 25.46 -31.50 -1.68
C LEU A 164 26.47 -30.90 -2.64
N VAL A 165 26.56 -31.53 -3.80
CA VAL A 165 27.41 -31.11 -4.91
C VAL A 165 26.52 -30.49 -5.99
N PRO A 166 26.68 -29.19 -6.32
CA PRO A 166 26.05 -28.58 -7.49
C PRO A 166 26.36 -29.37 -8.77
N ARG A 167 25.34 -29.63 -9.60
CA ARG A 167 25.45 -30.51 -10.79
C ARG A 167 26.35 -29.95 -11.90
N ASP A 168 26.59 -28.63 -11.94
CA ASP A 168 27.23 -27.94 -13.06
C ASP A 168 28.74 -28.16 -13.23
N LEU A 169 29.44 -28.77 -12.26
CA LEU A 169 30.88 -29.03 -12.40
C LEU A 169 31.22 -30.29 -13.22
N LEU A 170 30.21 -31.01 -13.72
CA LEU A 170 30.38 -32.21 -14.56
C LEU A 170 29.81 -32.09 -15.98
N LEU A 171 29.22 -30.95 -16.36
CA LEU A 171 28.55 -30.77 -17.66
C LEU A 171 29.25 -29.70 -18.52
N GLU A 172 29.30 -29.94 -19.83
CA GLU A 172 29.98 -29.07 -20.79
C GLU A 172 29.25 -27.71 -20.95
N PRO A 173 29.97 -26.63 -21.35
CA PRO A 173 29.55 -25.23 -21.21
C PRO A 173 28.33 -24.76 -22.03
N SER A 174 27.54 -25.66 -22.61
CA SER A 174 26.42 -25.30 -23.51
C SER A 174 25.03 -25.62 -22.97
N GLU A 175 24.91 -26.08 -21.73
CA GLU A 175 23.62 -26.27 -21.04
C GLU A 175 23.65 -25.47 -19.73
N ILE A 176 23.43 -24.17 -19.85
CA ILE A 176 23.38 -23.19 -18.76
C ILE A 176 21.90 -22.87 -18.55
N ASP A 177 21.26 -23.47 -17.55
CA ASP A 177 19.91 -23.09 -17.10
C ASP A 177 19.75 -23.27 -15.58
N ASP A 178 20.53 -24.16 -14.94
CA ASP A 178 20.50 -24.34 -13.48
C ASP A 178 21.42 -23.34 -12.72
N SER A 179 22.13 -22.47 -13.46
CA SER A 179 23.12 -21.52 -12.93
C SER A 179 22.47 -20.25 -12.35
N ALA A 180 21.28 -19.86 -12.83
CA ALA A 180 20.61 -18.61 -12.46
C ALA A 180 20.15 -18.58 -11.00
N GLU A 181 19.55 -19.67 -10.51
CA GLU A 181 19.04 -19.78 -9.12
C GLU A 181 20.18 -19.71 -8.09
N TYR A 182 21.34 -20.33 -8.39
CA TYR A 182 22.52 -20.30 -7.53
C TYR A 182 23.31 -18.98 -7.65
N ALA A 183 23.33 -18.37 -8.83
CA ALA A 183 23.96 -17.09 -9.05
C ALA A 183 23.22 -15.95 -8.34
N PHE A 184 21.89 -16.05 -8.22
CA PHE A 184 21.06 -15.13 -7.46
C PHE A 184 21.42 -15.14 -5.96
N VAL A 185 21.61 -16.32 -5.36
CA VAL A 185 22.03 -16.45 -3.96
C VAL A 185 23.40 -15.79 -3.72
N LEU A 186 24.34 -15.92 -4.67
CA LEU A 186 25.66 -15.30 -4.59
C LEU A 186 25.61 -13.79 -4.81
N ALA A 187 24.78 -13.30 -5.73
CA ALA A 187 24.58 -11.86 -5.95
C ALA A 187 24.04 -11.18 -4.68
N VAL A 188 23.14 -11.86 -3.95
CA VAL A 188 22.60 -11.39 -2.66
C VAL A 188 23.68 -11.40 -1.55
N ILE A 189 24.49 -12.47 -1.45
CA ILE A 189 25.63 -12.54 -0.51
C ILE A 189 26.75 -11.54 -0.87
N SER A 190 26.93 -11.20 -2.15
CA SER A 190 27.90 -10.20 -2.60
C SER A 190 27.39 -8.77 -2.32
N ALA A 191 26.09 -8.53 -2.52
CA ALA A 191 25.46 -7.22 -2.29
C ALA A 191 25.33 -6.87 -0.80
N SER A 192 25.20 -7.86 0.09
CA SER A 192 25.25 -7.66 1.56
C SER A 192 26.60 -7.17 2.07
N ASN A 193 27.60 -7.15 1.20
CA ASN A 193 29.00 -7.14 1.57
C ASN A 193 29.76 -5.94 1.05
N GLU A 194 29.47 -5.56 -0.20
CA GLU A 194 30.04 -4.38 -0.83
C GLU A 194 29.65 -3.06 -0.14
N ASN A 195 28.64 -3.08 0.75
CA ASN A 195 28.07 -1.87 1.34
C ASN A 195 28.31 -1.67 2.84
N ASP A 196 29.12 -2.51 3.52
CA ASP A 196 29.27 -2.47 4.99
C ASP A 196 27.91 -2.50 5.75
N ARG A 197 26.85 -3.01 5.10
CA ARG A 197 25.50 -3.16 5.67
C ARG A 197 25.36 -4.58 6.23
N GLU A 198 25.17 -4.71 7.54
CA GLU A 198 24.64 -5.96 8.11
C GLU A 198 23.20 -6.15 7.60
N ILE A 199 23.02 -6.94 6.52
CA ILE A 199 21.70 -7.39 6.10
C ILE A 199 21.24 -8.46 7.09
N GLY A 200 20.05 -8.26 7.68
CA GLY A 200 19.45 -9.21 8.60
C GLY A 200 19.09 -10.52 7.89
N LEU A 201 19.15 -11.64 8.61
CA LEU A 201 18.85 -12.97 8.07
C LEU A 201 17.46 -13.07 7.42
N ASP A 202 16.46 -12.39 7.96
CA ASP A 202 15.09 -12.42 7.45
C ASP A 202 14.98 -11.70 6.09
N GLU A 203 15.67 -10.56 5.95
CA GLU A 203 15.78 -9.78 4.71
C GLU A 203 16.54 -10.55 3.62
N LEU A 204 17.56 -11.33 4.00
CA LEU A 204 18.28 -12.23 3.09
C LEU A 204 17.35 -13.33 2.51
N LEU A 205 16.49 -13.92 3.36
CA LEU A 205 15.59 -15.00 2.97
C LEU A 205 14.42 -14.50 2.11
N GLU A 206 13.93 -13.29 2.37
CA GLU A 206 12.88 -12.65 1.55
C GLU A 206 13.37 -12.31 0.14
N LEU A 207 14.58 -11.78 0.01
CA LEU A 207 15.21 -11.52 -1.29
C LEU A 207 15.37 -12.81 -2.10
N LEU A 208 15.81 -13.89 -1.44
CA LEU A 208 15.97 -15.22 -2.05
C LEU A 208 14.65 -15.82 -2.55
N ALA A 209 13.58 -15.68 -1.78
CA ALA A 209 12.26 -16.18 -2.15
C ALA A 209 11.66 -15.41 -3.35
N ALA A 210 11.88 -14.10 -3.42
CA ALA A 210 11.37 -13.25 -4.50
C ALA A 210 12.00 -13.56 -5.87
N GLY A 211 13.31 -13.82 -5.94
CA GLY A 211 13.97 -14.16 -7.21
C GLY A 211 13.61 -15.55 -7.74
N LEU A 212 13.45 -16.53 -6.85
CA LEU A 212 13.04 -17.89 -7.25
C LEU A 212 11.59 -17.91 -7.79
N ALA A 213 10.72 -17.05 -7.27
CA ALA A 213 9.36 -16.88 -7.76
C ALA A 213 9.31 -16.31 -9.19
N ALA A 214 10.27 -15.44 -9.56
CA ALA A 214 10.34 -14.82 -10.88
C ALA A 214 10.79 -15.82 -11.99
N GLU A 215 11.76 -16.70 -11.69
CA GLU A 215 12.23 -17.74 -12.63
C GLU A 215 11.14 -18.79 -12.94
N LEU A 216 10.23 -19.04 -11.98
CA LEU A 216 9.09 -19.94 -12.13
C LEU A 216 7.95 -19.34 -12.97
N GLU A 217 7.84 -18.02 -13.04
CA GLU A 217 6.88 -17.32 -13.92
C GLU A 217 7.28 -17.40 -15.41
N ASP A 218 8.58 -17.52 -15.71
CA ASP A 218 9.12 -17.61 -17.08
C ASP A 218 9.11 -19.05 -17.68
N GLY A 219 8.67 -20.04 -16.89
CA GLY A 219 8.27 -21.36 -17.39
C GLY A 219 9.35 -22.46 -17.37
N ASN A 220 10.44 -22.28 -16.64
CA ASN A 220 11.43 -23.32 -16.40
C ASN A 220 10.92 -24.36 -15.35
N THR A 221 11.19 -25.65 -15.53
CA THR A 221 10.58 -26.72 -14.70
C THR A 221 11.57 -27.41 -13.76
N LEU A 222 11.28 -27.38 -12.46
CA LEU A 222 12.07 -27.91 -11.33
C LEU A 222 12.41 -29.43 -11.34
N PHE A 223 11.85 -30.28 -12.23
CA PHE A 223 12.10 -31.74 -12.18
C PHE A 223 12.34 -32.42 -13.54
N SER A 224 13.36 -33.28 -13.57
CA SER A 224 13.68 -34.13 -14.72
C SER A 224 12.56 -35.15 -15.03
N ALA A 225 12.48 -35.56 -16.30
CA ALA A 225 11.47 -36.49 -16.80
C ALA A 225 11.44 -37.86 -16.07
N SER A 226 12.57 -38.32 -15.53
CA SER A 226 12.65 -39.58 -14.80
C SER A 226 11.98 -39.53 -13.42
N ILE A 227 12.00 -38.38 -12.74
CA ILE A 227 11.31 -38.19 -11.44
C ILE A 227 9.78 -38.17 -11.65
N ARG A 228 9.31 -37.66 -12.80
CA ARG A 228 7.90 -37.73 -13.19
C ARG A 228 7.41 -39.16 -13.42
N GLU A 229 8.30 -40.07 -13.81
CA GLU A 229 7.99 -41.47 -14.09
C GLU A 229 7.96 -42.34 -12.81
N GLU A 230 8.82 -42.08 -11.83
CA GLU A 230 8.83 -42.79 -10.53
C GLU A 230 7.64 -42.47 -9.64
N LEU A 231 7.04 -41.28 -9.77
CA LEU A 231 5.82 -40.90 -9.05
C LEU A 231 4.54 -41.54 -9.62
N GLY A 232 4.65 -42.46 -10.59
CA GLY A 232 3.53 -43.25 -11.12
C GLY A 232 2.54 -42.45 -11.98
N ALA A 233 2.92 -41.26 -12.41
CA ALA A 233 2.08 -40.28 -13.08
C ALA A 233 2.43 -40.18 -14.56
N ALA A 234 2.09 -41.19 -15.36
CA ALA A 234 2.36 -41.17 -16.81
C ALA A 234 1.66 -40.02 -17.55
N THR A 235 0.65 -39.38 -16.94
CA THR A 235 0.03 -38.14 -17.42
C THR A 235 -0.70 -37.46 -16.26
N LEU A 236 -0.01 -36.70 -15.41
CA LEU A 236 -0.67 -35.69 -14.59
C LEU A 236 -0.47 -34.34 -15.27
N THR A 237 -1.57 -33.67 -15.59
CA THR A 237 -1.55 -32.26 -15.97
C THR A 237 -1.78 -31.41 -14.72
N TYR A 238 -1.34 -30.14 -14.74
CA TYR A 238 -1.45 -29.19 -13.62
C TYR A 238 -2.84 -29.17 -12.96
N THR A 239 -3.90 -29.35 -13.74
CA THR A 239 -5.31 -29.41 -13.32
C THR A 239 -5.65 -30.52 -12.32
N ASP A 240 -4.94 -31.65 -12.37
CA ASP A 240 -5.23 -32.81 -11.52
C ASP A 240 -4.51 -32.74 -10.17
N LEU A 241 -3.37 -32.03 -10.11
CA LEU A 241 -2.61 -31.82 -8.86
C LEU A 241 -3.19 -30.66 -8.04
N SER A 242 -3.69 -29.60 -8.70
CA SER A 242 -4.34 -28.46 -8.03
C SER A 242 -5.63 -28.86 -7.31
N ALA A 243 -6.37 -29.84 -7.84
CA ALA A 243 -7.61 -30.35 -7.25
C ALA A 243 -7.39 -31.28 -6.03
N TRP A 244 -6.21 -31.90 -5.92
CA TRP A 244 -5.87 -32.79 -4.81
C TRP A 244 -5.25 -32.04 -3.63
N LEU A 245 -4.42 -31.02 -3.90
CA LEU A 245 -3.81 -30.17 -2.87
C LEU A 245 -4.80 -29.18 -2.23
N SER A 246 -5.91 -28.83 -2.90
CA SER A 246 -6.80 -27.76 -2.42
C SER A 246 -7.72 -28.13 -1.25
N PHE A 247 -8.01 -29.42 -1.00
CA PHE A 247 -9.16 -29.80 -0.15
C PHE A 247 -8.81 -30.33 1.25
N THR A 248 -7.64 -30.92 1.48
CA THR A 248 -7.39 -31.69 2.73
C THR A 248 -6.24 -31.19 3.61
N GLN A 249 -5.42 -30.23 3.16
CA GLN A 249 -4.32 -29.68 3.97
C GLN A 249 -4.54 -28.25 4.48
N ARG A 250 -5.57 -27.54 3.99
CA ARG A 250 -5.87 -26.17 4.47
C ARG A 250 -6.29 -26.15 5.94
N ASP A 251 -7.16 -27.06 6.36
CA ASP A 251 -7.65 -27.11 7.76
C ASP A 251 -6.53 -27.41 8.78
N ILE A 252 -5.54 -28.23 8.42
CA ILE A 252 -4.46 -28.64 9.35
C ILE A 252 -3.39 -27.55 9.47
N ILE A 253 -3.08 -26.86 8.37
CA ILE A 253 -2.13 -25.73 8.37
C ILE A 253 -2.76 -24.50 9.06
N GLU A 254 -4.05 -24.26 8.86
CA GLU A 254 -4.80 -23.20 9.56
C GLU A 254 -4.92 -23.46 11.06
N ASP A 255 -5.19 -24.69 11.51
CA ASP A 255 -5.20 -25.04 12.95
C ASP A 255 -3.81 -24.94 13.60
N LEU A 256 -2.74 -25.22 12.85
CA LEU A 256 -1.36 -25.10 13.33
C LEU A 256 -0.92 -23.64 13.40
N LEU A 257 -1.28 -22.81 12.41
CA LEU A 257 -1.05 -21.37 12.39
C LEU A 257 -1.86 -20.65 13.48
N LEU A 258 -3.14 -21.00 13.69
CA LEU A 258 -3.95 -20.44 14.79
C LEU A 258 -3.38 -20.81 16.17
N ASN A 259 -2.88 -22.04 16.35
CA ASN A 259 -2.28 -22.46 17.62
C ASN A 259 -0.88 -21.87 17.86
N LEU A 260 -0.11 -21.60 16.81
CA LEU A 260 1.19 -20.92 16.90
C LEU A 260 1.01 -19.42 17.17
N VAL A 261 0.03 -18.76 16.55
CA VAL A 261 -0.29 -17.34 16.78
C VAL A 261 -0.89 -17.09 18.17
N GLN A 262 -1.66 -18.03 18.74
CA GLN A 262 -2.14 -17.91 20.13
C GLN A 262 -1.07 -18.15 21.20
N ARG A 263 0.10 -18.69 20.85
CA ARG A 263 1.17 -19.03 21.81
C ARG A 263 2.51 -18.33 21.57
N ALA A 264 2.68 -17.65 20.45
CA ALA A 264 3.80 -16.76 20.22
C ALA A 264 3.54 -15.44 20.96
N GLU A 265 3.96 -15.37 22.22
CA GLU A 265 4.45 -14.09 22.75
C GLU A 265 5.56 -13.63 21.79
N LEU A 266 5.23 -12.64 20.94
CA LEU A 266 6.17 -12.03 20.00
C LEU A 266 7.40 -11.56 20.80
N ILE A 267 8.56 -12.12 20.49
CA ILE A 267 9.82 -11.41 20.68
C ILE A 267 9.92 -10.44 19.51
N VAL A 268 9.37 -9.24 19.71
CA VAL A 268 9.58 -8.08 18.84
C VAL A 268 11.05 -7.66 19.02
N PRO A 269 11.80 -7.35 17.94
CA PRO A 269 13.07 -6.64 18.10
C PRO A 269 12.80 -5.31 18.78
N GLU A 270 13.43 -5.06 19.94
CA GLU A 270 13.37 -3.77 20.63
C GLU A 270 13.99 -2.67 19.74
N THR A 271 13.21 -2.13 18.81
CA THR A 271 13.42 -0.79 18.28
C THR A 271 12.34 0.09 18.90
N ASN A 272 12.76 0.83 19.93
CA ASN A 272 11.93 1.82 20.61
C ASN A 272 11.47 2.88 19.61
N VAL A 273 10.27 2.73 19.05
CA VAL A 273 9.43 3.87 18.68
C VAL A 273 8.30 3.86 19.70
N ASP A 274 8.50 4.63 20.76
CA ASP A 274 7.57 4.73 21.87
C ASP A 274 6.33 5.52 21.42
N THR A 275 5.34 4.83 20.83
CA THR A 275 4.07 5.44 20.41
C THR A 275 3.25 6.01 21.58
N THR A 276 3.71 5.84 22.83
CA THR A 276 3.07 6.36 24.04
C THR A 276 3.56 7.76 24.43
N ASP A 277 4.62 8.27 23.79
CA ASP A 277 5.22 9.57 24.15
C ASP A 277 4.19 10.71 24.12
N SER A 278 3.35 10.82 23.09
CA SER A 278 2.36 11.91 23.02
C SER A 278 1.27 11.85 24.10
N ILE A 279 1.01 10.68 24.68
CA ILE A 279 0.01 10.50 25.76
C ILE A 279 0.66 10.69 27.13
N ASP A 280 1.85 10.13 27.32
CA ASP A 280 2.52 10.07 28.62
C ASP A 280 3.47 11.25 28.88
N GLN A 281 3.87 11.98 27.84
CA GLN A 281 4.72 13.16 28.00
C GLN A 281 4.00 14.31 28.70
N PRO A 282 4.77 15.16 29.44
CA PRO A 282 4.23 16.37 30.02
C PRO A 282 3.62 17.27 28.94
N PHE A 283 2.37 17.72 29.15
CA PHE A 283 1.66 18.57 28.18
C PHE A 283 2.45 19.81 27.74
N SER A 284 3.20 20.44 28.66
CA SER A 284 4.04 21.60 28.34
C SER A 284 5.16 21.30 27.34
N GLN A 285 5.64 20.06 27.33
CA GLN A 285 6.66 19.60 26.39
C GLN A 285 6.03 19.36 25.02
N THR A 286 4.97 18.55 24.95
CA THR A 286 4.22 18.25 23.72
C THR A 286 3.74 19.53 23.02
N ASN A 287 3.25 20.51 23.77
CA ASN A 287 2.83 21.80 23.20
C ASN A 287 4.02 22.60 22.62
N ALA A 288 5.18 22.58 23.29
CA ALA A 288 6.38 23.27 22.80
C ALA A 288 6.92 22.60 21.52
N GLU A 289 6.98 21.27 21.50
CA GLU A 289 7.41 20.47 20.35
C GLU A 289 6.48 20.68 19.14
N LEU A 290 5.16 20.77 19.36
CA LEU A 290 4.21 21.09 18.29
C LEU A 290 4.40 22.50 17.71
N VAL A 291 4.69 23.49 18.56
CA VAL A 291 5.02 24.86 18.09
C VAL A 291 6.33 24.84 17.28
N ASP A 292 7.36 24.17 17.78
CA ASP A 292 8.63 23.99 17.07
C ASP A 292 8.43 23.29 15.73
N PHE A 293 7.55 22.28 15.68
CA PHE A 293 7.17 21.60 14.45
C PHE A 293 6.56 22.56 13.42
N VAL A 294 5.53 23.34 13.81
CA VAL A 294 4.88 24.33 12.93
C VAL A 294 5.89 25.31 12.35
N ILE A 295 6.82 25.80 13.17
CA ILE A 295 7.88 26.72 12.75
C ILE A 295 8.86 26.02 11.80
N SER A 296 9.32 24.81 12.15
CA SER A 296 10.32 24.07 11.37
C SER A 296 9.82 23.69 9.98
N LYS A 297 8.53 23.34 9.87
CA LYS A 297 7.85 23.03 8.60
C LYS A 297 7.36 24.27 7.86
N ASN A 298 7.55 25.45 8.45
CA ASN A 298 7.09 26.73 7.90
C ASN A 298 5.60 26.70 7.52
N LEU A 299 4.76 26.11 8.38
CA LEU A 299 3.32 26.10 8.12
C LEU A 299 2.79 27.53 8.24
N GLN A 300 2.00 27.93 7.25
CA GLN A 300 1.35 29.23 7.20
C GLN A 300 -0.17 29.05 7.15
N PRO A 301 -0.98 29.98 7.66
CA PRO A 301 -2.42 29.93 7.44
C PRO A 301 -2.71 29.86 5.95
N VAL A 302 -3.68 29.03 5.56
CA VAL A 302 -4.08 28.91 4.15
C VAL A 302 -4.54 30.26 3.59
N ALA A 303 -4.30 30.47 2.29
CA ALA A 303 -4.70 31.70 1.62
C ALA A 303 -6.23 31.89 1.68
N PRO A 304 -6.72 33.14 1.73
CA PRO A 304 -8.16 33.40 1.62
C PRO A 304 -8.68 33.00 0.23
N ALA A 305 -9.95 32.63 0.17
CA ALA A 305 -10.59 32.29 -1.09
C ALA A 305 -10.57 33.46 -2.09
N PRO A 306 -10.55 33.19 -3.41
CA PRO A 306 -10.73 34.21 -4.43
C PRO A 306 -12.03 35.00 -4.22
N ASN A 307 -12.02 36.30 -4.54
CA ASN A 307 -13.22 37.12 -4.43
C ASN A 307 -14.27 36.69 -5.46
N VAL A 308 -15.54 36.63 -5.03
CA VAL A 308 -16.68 36.26 -5.88
C VAL A 308 -17.73 37.36 -5.85
N SER A 309 -18.07 37.92 -7.02
CA SER A 309 -19.11 38.94 -7.13
C SER A 309 -20.49 38.37 -6.78
N ASP A 310 -21.39 39.23 -6.32
CA ASP A 310 -22.76 38.80 -5.98
C ASP A 310 -23.51 38.25 -7.20
N THR A 311 -23.31 38.85 -8.38
CA THR A 311 -23.97 38.40 -9.62
C THR A 311 -23.49 37.01 -10.05
N MET A 312 -22.19 36.75 -9.94
CA MET A 312 -21.61 35.42 -10.22
C MET A 312 -22.10 34.38 -9.22
N TYR A 313 -22.10 34.72 -7.92
CA TYR A 313 -22.61 33.86 -6.86
C TYR A 313 -24.09 33.50 -7.08
N MET A 314 -24.94 34.48 -7.39
CA MET A 314 -26.37 34.27 -7.62
C MET A 314 -26.64 33.35 -8.81
N LEU A 315 -25.95 33.57 -9.94
CA LEU A 315 -26.06 32.69 -11.10
C LEU A 315 -25.59 31.27 -10.76
N GLY A 316 -24.45 31.14 -10.09
CA GLY A 316 -23.91 29.86 -9.64
C GLY A 316 -24.86 29.09 -8.72
N GLN A 317 -25.40 29.76 -7.70
CA GLN A 317 -26.36 29.19 -6.77
C GLN A 317 -27.61 28.70 -7.51
N ALA A 318 -28.17 29.52 -8.41
CA ALA A 318 -29.32 29.14 -9.21
C ALA A 318 -29.04 27.87 -10.01
N LEU A 319 -27.95 27.85 -10.79
CA LEU A 319 -27.58 26.71 -11.62
C LEU A 319 -27.32 25.44 -10.82
N ALA A 320 -26.59 25.54 -9.71
CA ALA A 320 -26.18 24.38 -8.93
C ALA A 320 -27.38 23.66 -8.27
N PHE A 321 -28.40 24.41 -7.85
CA PHE A 321 -29.64 23.84 -7.28
C PHE A 321 -30.68 23.45 -8.33
N ASP A 322 -30.57 23.94 -9.57
CA ASP A 322 -31.58 23.74 -10.59
C ASP A 322 -31.41 22.40 -11.33
N LYS A 323 -32.45 21.57 -11.25
CA LYS A 323 -32.53 20.29 -11.95
C LYS A 323 -32.58 20.44 -13.47
N ILE A 324 -32.74 21.65 -13.98
CA ILE A 324 -32.72 21.94 -15.42
C ILE A 324 -31.42 21.51 -16.11
N LEU A 325 -30.34 21.28 -15.37
CA LEU A 325 -29.07 20.79 -15.92
C LEU A 325 -29.03 19.26 -16.11
N SER A 326 -29.98 18.51 -15.57
CA SER A 326 -30.04 17.06 -15.75
C SER A 326 -30.95 16.68 -16.92
N GLY A 327 -30.65 15.56 -17.57
CA GLY A 327 -31.40 15.12 -18.75
C GLY A 327 -32.88 14.88 -18.43
N ASN A 328 -33.16 14.20 -17.32
CA ASN A 328 -34.51 13.89 -16.84
C ASN A 328 -35.15 15.01 -16.00
N ARG A 329 -34.43 16.11 -15.73
CA ARG A 329 -34.88 17.26 -14.91
C ARG A 329 -35.30 16.87 -13.49
N ASP A 330 -34.61 15.90 -12.92
CA ASP A 330 -34.90 15.25 -11.64
C ASP A 330 -33.78 15.35 -10.59
N ILE A 331 -32.58 15.81 -10.98
CA ILE A 331 -31.40 15.89 -10.13
C ILE A 331 -30.60 17.16 -10.42
N SER A 332 -30.02 17.77 -9.39
CA SER A 332 -29.12 18.93 -9.50
C SER A 332 -27.77 18.61 -8.85
N CYS A 333 -26.79 19.50 -8.96
CA CYS A 333 -25.50 19.34 -8.30
C CYS A 333 -25.69 19.15 -6.78
N LEU A 334 -26.56 19.97 -6.18
CA LEU A 334 -26.84 19.94 -4.74
C LEU A 334 -27.80 18.83 -4.31
N SER A 335 -28.24 17.96 -5.21
CA SER A 335 -28.93 16.72 -4.82
C SER A 335 -27.99 15.69 -4.19
N CYS A 336 -26.72 15.66 -4.63
CA CYS A 336 -25.67 14.75 -4.09
C CYS A 336 -24.63 15.49 -3.23
N HIS A 337 -24.63 16.82 -3.25
CA HIS A 337 -23.68 17.66 -2.51
C HIS A 337 -24.39 18.61 -1.54
N HIS A 338 -25.46 18.13 -0.90
CA HIS A 338 -26.44 19.01 -0.26
C HIS A 338 -25.86 19.71 0.99
N PRO A 339 -26.11 21.02 1.22
CA PRO A 339 -25.49 21.73 2.34
C PRO A 339 -25.84 21.15 3.71
N LEU A 340 -27.07 20.62 3.88
CA LEU A 340 -27.52 20.00 5.13
C LEU A 340 -26.90 18.62 5.41
N LEU A 341 -26.06 18.09 4.50
CA LEU A 341 -25.41 16.79 4.58
C LEU A 341 -23.88 16.95 4.53
N GLY A 342 -23.36 18.04 5.09
CA GLY A 342 -21.92 18.34 5.06
C GLY A 342 -21.38 18.57 3.64
N SER A 343 -22.24 19.02 2.71
CA SER A 343 -21.96 19.13 1.27
C SER A 343 -21.64 17.81 0.54
N GLY A 344 -21.92 16.66 1.17
CA GLY A 344 -21.91 15.34 0.55
C GLY A 344 -23.33 14.78 0.38
N ASP A 345 -23.42 13.45 0.18
CA ASP A 345 -24.70 12.73 0.02
C ASP A 345 -25.09 11.96 1.29
N ALA A 346 -24.26 11.92 2.35
CA ALA A 346 -24.48 11.11 3.55
C ALA A 346 -24.82 9.62 3.28
N ARG A 347 -24.43 9.13 2.09
CA ARG A 347 -24.57 7.77 1.58
C ARG A 347 -23.20 7.28 1.16
N SER A 348 -22.95 5.97 1.24
CA SER A 348 -21.71 5.40 0.71
C SER A 348 -21.56 5.66 -0.79
N LEU A 349 -22.59 5.29 -1.55
CA LEU A 349 -22.66 5.51 -3.00
C LEU A 349 -23.89 6.36 -3.36
N PRO A 350 -23.70 7.49 -4.06
CA PRO A 350 -24.78 8.35 -4.48
C PRO A 350 -25.76 7.69 -5.45
N LEU A 351 -26.98 8.21 -5.46
CA LEU A 351 -28.02 7.83 -6.41
C LEU A 351 -28.27 8.99 -7.37
N GLY A 352 -27.83 8.87 -8.62
CA GLY A 352 -28.00 9.92 -9.62
C GLY A 352 -29.41 9.98 -10.21
N THR A 353 -29.51 10.28 -11.50
CA THR A 353 -30.78 10.46 -12.22
C THR A 353 -31.74 9.27 -12.05
N GLY A 354 -33.03 9.59 -11.91
CA GLY A 354 -34.11 8.71 -11.47
C GLY A 354 -34.25 8.62 -9.94
N GLY A 355 -33.36 9.26 -9.18
CA GLY A 355 -33.39 9.32 -7.72
C GLY A 355 -34.31 10.41 -7.19
N SER A 356 -34.83 10.22 -5.98
CA SER A 356 -35.69 11.18 -5.28
C SER A 356 -35.37 11.22 -3.79
N ASN A 357 -35.64 12.35 -3.12
CA ASN A 357 -35.21 12.70 -1.75
C ASN A 357 -33.69 12.96 -1.62
N LEU A 358 -33.22 13.19 -0.40
CA LEU A 358 -31.83 13.49 -0.06
C LEU A 358 -31.27 12.44 0.89
N GLY A 359 -29.95 12.29 0.93
CA GLY A 359 -29.30 11.57 2.01
C GLY A 359 -29.62 10.08 2.04
N ARG A 360 -29.67 9.54 3.26
CA ARG A 360 -30.06 8.15 3.52
C ARG A 360 -31.49 7.81 3.06
N ASP A 361 -32.37 8.81 2.94
CA ASP A 361 -33.75 8.67 2.45
C ASP A 361 -33.86 8.71 0.92
N ARG A 362 -32.74 8.99 0.24
CA ARG A 362 -32.70 8.99 -1.21
C ARG A 362 -32.94 7.58 -1.73
N VAL A 363 -33.89 7.44 -2.64
CA VAL A 363 -34.30 6.15 -3.22
C VAL A 363 -34.49 6.25 -4.73
N GLY A 364 -34.37 5.09 -5.40
CA GLY A 364 -34.42 5.01 -6.85
C GLY A 364 -33.09 5.44 -7.50
N GLY A 365 -33.14 5.76 -8.78
CA GLY A 365 -31.98 6.27 -9.52
C GLY A 365 -30.88 5.27 -9.84
N LYS A 366 -29.85 5.77 -10.52
CA LYS A 366 -28.65 5.02 -10.89
C LYS A 366 -27.58 5.17 -9.82
N VAL A 367 -26.93 4.07 -9.45
CA VAL A 367 -25.81 4.11 -8.49
C VAL A 367 -24.58 4.72 -9.14
N VAL A 368 -24.01 5.72 -8.50
CA VAL A 368 -22.73 6.32 -8.88
C VAL A 368 -21.60 5.52 -8.24
N ALA A 369 -20.52 5.28 -8.99
CA ALA A 369 -19.48 4.32 -8.63
C ALA A 369 -18.50 4.79 -7.54
N ARG A 370 -18.57 6.04 -7.09
CA ARG A 370 -17.72 6.58 -6.03
C ARG A 370 -18.54 7.47 -5.10
N HIS A 371 -18.07 7.61 -3.87
CA HIS A 371 -18.62 8.53 -2.89
C HIS A 371 -18.58 9.98 -3.40
N ALA A 372 -19.63 10.75 -3.10
CA ALA A 372 -19.69 12.17 -3.41
C ALA A 372 -18.76 12.95 -2.47
N MET A 373 -17.75 13.62 -3.02
CA MET A 373 -16.83 14.44 -2.23
C MET A 373 -17.53 15.69 -1.71
N PRO A 374 -17.22 16.18 -0.49
CA PRO A 374 -17.69 17.47 -0.01
C PRO A 374 -17.16 18.63 -0.88
N LEU A 375 -17.87 19.75 -0.88
CA LEU A 375 -17.55 20.95 -1.67
C LEU A 375 -16.73 22.00 -0.90
N PHE A 376 -16.24 21.68 0.29
CA PHE A 376 -15.49 22.64 1.11
C PHE A 376 -14.14 23.01 0.50
N ASN A 377 -13.87 24.32 0.41
CA ASN A 377 -12.57 24.89 0.08
C ASN A 377 -11.93 24.37 -1.22
N LEU A 378 -12.73 24.11 -2.27
CA LEU A 378 -12.23 23.54 -3.53
C LEU A 378 -11.20 24.40 -4.24
N ASP A 379 -11.11 25.71 -3.95
CA ASP A 379 -10.06 26.60 -4.47
C ASP A 379 -8.64 26.20 -4.03
N LEU A 380 -8.52 25.41 -2.95
CA LEU A 380 -7.23 24.89 -2.47
C LEU A 380 -6.76 23.64 -3.22
N PHE A 381 -7.61 23.03 -4.05
CA PHE A 381 -7.31 21.73 -4.67
C PHE A 381 -6.44 21.91 -5.92
N GLU A 382 -5.37 21.09 -6.01
CA GLU A 382 -4.48 21.07 -7.18
C GLU A 382 -4.98 20.17 -8.32
N ASN A 383 -5.91 19.25 -8.00
CA ASN A 383 -6.60 18.43 -8.98
C ASN A 383 -7.97 17.97 -8.46
N MET A 384 -8.89 17.62 -9.37
CA MET A 384 -10.30 17.33 -9.07
C MET A 384 -10.66 15.86 -9.33
N PHE A 385 -11.71 15.41 -8.65
CA PHE A 385 -12.12 13.99 -8.51
C PHE A 385 -11.14 13.12 -7.71
N TRP A 386 -11.62 11.93 -7.31
CA TRP A 386 -10.82 10.94 -6.58
C TRP A 386 -9.60 10.41 -7.37
N ASP A 387 -9.66 10.39 -8.70
CA ASP A 387 -8.59 9.90 -9.59
C ASP A 387 -7.77 11.03 -10.23
N GLY A 388 -8.08 12.29 -9.93
CA GLY A 388 -7.38 13.45 -10.49
C GLY A 388 -7.57 13.61 -11.99
N ARG A 389 -8.67 13.11 -12.56
CA ARG A 389 -8.92 13.18 -14.02
C ARG A 389 -9.08 14.60 -14.56
N ILE A 390 -9.14 15.60 -13.69
CA ILE A 390 -9.04 17.02 -14.04
C ILE A 390 -7.88 17.62 -13.28
N GLN A 391 -6.84 18.00 -14.00
CA GLN A 391 -5.60 18.57 -13.45
C GLN A 391 -4.84 19.34 -14.54
N MET A 392 -3.86 20.14 -14.14
CA MET A 392 -2.87 20.65 -15.08
C MET A 392 -1.81 19.57 -15.33
N ASP A 393 -1.35 19.42 -16.57
CA ASP A 393 -0.21 18.58 -16.90
C ASP A 393 1.14 19.33 -16.67
N GLU A 394 2.25 18.62 -16.87
CA GLU A 394 3.60 19.17 -16.70
C GLU A 394 3.91 20.37 -17.61
N ASN A 395 3.18 20.52 -18.72
CA ASN A 395 3.32 21.65 -19.65
C ASN A 395 2.38 22.82 -19.30
N GLY A 396 1.59 22.69 -18.24
CA GLY A 396 0.56 23.66 -17.86
C GLY A 396 -0.65 23.64 -18.81
N ALA A 397 -0.92 22.52 -19.48
CA ALA A 397 -2.17 22.30 -20.20
C ALA A 397 -3.21 21.62 -19.31
N LEU A 398 -4.48 21.99 -19.47
CA LEU A 398 -5.58 21.34 -18.75
C LEU A 398 -5.80 19.93 -19.31
N ARG A 399 -5.75 18.92 -18.43
CA ARG A 399 -6.11 17.54 -18.73
C ARG A 399 -7.52 17.24 -18.26
N THR A 400 -8.35 16.65 -19.11
CA THR A 400 -9.73 16.27 -18.80
C THR A 400 -10.18 14.99 -19.54
N PRO A 401 -11.31 14.37 -19.16
CA PRO A 401 -11.93 13.31 -19.97
C PRO A 401 -12.32 13.73 -21.39
N ALA A 402 -12.53 15.02 -21.63
CA ALA A 402 -12.91 15.57 -22.93
C ALA A 402 -11.71 15.82 -23.87
N ASP A 403 -10.48 15.55 -23.42
CA ASP A 403 -9.29 15.73 -24.26
C ASP A 403 -9.25 14.74 -25.42
N GLN A 404 -9.80 13.53 -25.21
CA GLN A 404 -9.85 12.49 -26.25
C GLN A 404 -10.77 12.88 -27.41
N SER A 405 -11.85 13.62 -27.13
CA SER A 405 -12.76 14.15 -28.14
C SER A 405 -12.36 15.54 -28.66
N GLY A 406 -11.50 16.26 -27.91
CA GLY A 406 -11.10 17.63 -28.24
C GLY A 406 -12.21 18.66 -28.02
N ASP A 407 -13.15 18.38 -27.12
CA ASP A 407 -14.36 19.18 -26.93
C ASP A 407 -14.15 20.42 -26.04
N ILE A 408 -13.05 20.49 -25.29
CA ILE A 408 -12.62 21.71 -24.60
C ILE A 408 -11.84 22.59 -25.58
N ASP A 409 -12.46 23.69 -26.02
CA ASP A 409 -11.83 24.66 -26.91
C ASP A 409 -11.16 25.82 -26.15
N GLN A 410 -10.42 26.66 -26.89
CA GLN A 410 -9.72 27.81 -26.31
C GLN A 410 -10.68 28.80 -25.62
N ARG A 411 -11.92 28.97 -26.13
CA ARG A 411 -12.88 29.89 -25.52
C ARG A 411 -13.29 29.42 -24.14
N MET A 412 -13.39 28.11 -23.93
CA MET A 412 -13.67 27.54 -22.61
C MET A 412 -12.47 27.72 -21.67
N LEU A 413 -11.25 27.49 -22.15
CA LEU A 413 -10.02 27.72 -21.36
C LEU A 413 -9.90 29.19 -20.93
N ASP A 414 -10.20 30.12 -21.83
CA ASP A 414 -10.19 31.56 -21.55
C ASP A 414 -11.17 31.92 -20.42
N VAL A 415 -12.30 31.21 -20.30
CA VAL A 415 -13.27 31.39 -19.20
C VAL A 415 -12.74 30.80 -17.89
N PHE A 416 -12.22 29.57 -17.91
CA PHE A 416 -11.73 28.91 -16.70
C PHE A 416 -10.59 29.69 -16.05
N PHE A 417 -9.70 30.26 -16.85
CA PHE A 417 -8.51 30.96 -16.38
C PHE A 417 -8.58 32.49 -16.58
N ALA A 418 -9.79 33.03 -16.76
CA ALA A 418 -10.05 34.46 -16.91
C ALA A 418 -9.49 35.27 -15.74
N ARG A 419 -9.02 36.48 -16.04
CA ARG A 419 -8.48 37.43 -15.07
C ARG A 419 -9.35 38.68 -15.02
N PRO A 420 -9.81 39.14 -13.84
CA PRO A 420 -10.70 40.29 -13.73
C PRO A 420 -10.20 41.55 -14.42
N GLU A 421 -8.88 41.79 -14.37
CA GLU A 421 -8.24 42.96 -14.97
C GLU A 421 -8.11 42.90 -16.50
N VAL A 422 -8.26 41.72 -17.11
CA VAL A 422 -8.16 41.51 -18.56
C VAL A 422 -9.53 41.26 -19.17
N ASP A 423 -10.29 40.34 -18.57
CA ASP A 423 -11.50 39.76 -19.15
C ASP A 423 -12.79 40.35 -18.53
N GLY A 424 -12.67 41.13 -17.46
CA GLY A 424 -13.81 41.75 -16.77
C GLY A 424 -14.52 40.83 -15.76
N PHE A 425 -14.09 39.57 -15.65
CA PHE A 425 -14.59 38.61 -14.66
C PHE A 425 -13.47 37.66 -14.18
N GLN A 426 -13.73 36.93 -13.09
CA GLN A 426 -12.79 35.96 -12.51
C GLN A 426 -13.08 34.56 -13.05
N GLY A 427 -12.04 33.87 -13.52
CA GLY A 427 -12.05 32.44 -13.78
C GLY A 427 -11.68 31.64 -12.51
N TYR A 428 -12.33 30.50 -12.30
CA TYR A 428 -12.13 29.64 -11.11
C TYR A 428 -11.39 28.32 -11.40
N GLY A 429 -10.64 28.28 -12.50
CA GLY A 429 -9.67 27.24 -12.84
C GLY A 429 -10.25 25.83 -12.85
N LEU A 430 -9.60 24.92 -12.10
CA LEU A 430 -9.97 23.51 -12.05
C LEU A 430 -11.36 23.28 -11.44
N VAL A 431 -11.81 24.15 -10.54
CA VAL A 431 -13.17 24.06 -9.95
C VAL A 431 -14.21 24.26 -11.05
N ALA A 432 -14.00 25.25 -11.93
CA ALA A 432 -14.86 25.49 -13.09
C ALA A 432 -14.81 24.33 -14.08
N ALA A 433 -13.63 23.77 -14.36
CA ALA A 433 -13.51 22.61 -15.25
C ALA A 433 -14.25 21.38 -14.70
N GLN A 434 -14.19 21.12 -13.40
CA GLN A 434 -14.89 20.05 -12.68
C GLN A 434 -16.41 20.07 -12.92
N ALA A 435 -17.02 21.25 -12.84
CA ALA A 435 -18.47 21.41 -12.99
C ALA A 435 -19.00 21.08 -14.41
N MET A 436 -18.13 20.90 -15.40
CA MET A 436 -18.51 20.53 -16.77
C MET A 436 -18.97 19.08 -16.91
N PHE A 437 -18.52 18.16 -16.05
CA PHE A 437 -18.59 16.71 -16.33
C PHE A 437 -19.80 15.96 -15.77
N PRO A 438 -20.34 16.27 -14.57
CA PRO A 438 -21.48 15.53 -14.02
C PRO A 438 -22.72 15.55 -14.94
N VAL A 439 -22.95 16.67 -15.65
CA VAL A 439 -24.04 16.83 -16.61
C VAL A 439 -23.95 15.93 -17.84
N ALA A 440 -22.76 15.41 -18.17
CA ALA A 440 -22.52 14.52 -19.28
C ALA A 440 -22.56 13.03 -18.88
N ASN A 441 -22.51 12.73 -17.58
CA ASN A 441 -22.45 11.35 -17.09
C ASN A 441 -23.86 10.73 -16.97
N ARG A 442 -24.05 9.56 -17.58
CA ARG A 442 -25.33 8.83 -17.60
C ARG A 442 -25.85 8.44 -16.22
N ALA A 443 -24.96 8.02 -15.32
CA ALA A 443 -25.34 7.60 -13.98
C ALA A 443 -25.60 8.79 -13.05
N GLU A 444 -24.95 9.94 -13.29
CA GLU A 444 -25.08 11.14 -12.46
C GLU A 444 -26.27 12.00 -12.92
N MET A 445 -26.10 12.91 -13.88
CA MET A 445 -27.15 13.87 -14.25
C MET A 445 -27.74 13.66 -15.65
N ARG A 446 -27.03 13.00 -16.57
CA ARG A 446 -27.47 12.93 -17.97
C ARG A 446 -28.65 11.99 -18.18
N GLY A 447 -28.62 10.81 -17.57
CA GLY A 447 -29.66 9.78 -17.71
C GLY A 447 -29.71 9.08 -19.07
N GLU A 448 -30.62 8.11 -19.15
CA GLU A 448 -30.82 7.27 -20.34
C GLU A 448 -31.84 7.85 -21.31
N VAL A 449 -31.92 7.25 -22.51
CA VAL A 449 -32.86 7.66 -23.56
C VAL A 449 -34.30 7.46 -23.07
N THR A 450 -35.00 8.58 -22.91
CA THR A 450 -36.44 8.64 -22.64
C THR A 450 -37.10 9.60 -23.63
N ALA A 451 -38.44 9.65 -23.64
CA ALA A 451 -39.16 10.59 -24.51
C ALA A 451 -38.87 12.07 -24.18
N ASP A 452 -38.49 12.36 -22.94
CA ASP A 452 -38.35 13.72 -22.39
C ASP A 452 -36.89 14.10 -22.07
N ASN A 453 -35.93 13.24 -22.41
CA ASN A 453 -34.49 13.46 -22.21
C ASN A 453 -33.76 13.60 -23.54
N GLU A 454 -33.61 14.83 -24.01
CA GLU A 454 -32.90 15.11 -25.26
C GLU A 454 -31.38 14.91 -25.13
N LEU A 455 -30.81 15.01 -23.93
CA LEU A 455 -29.36 14.88 -23.71
C LEU A 455 -28.88 13.43 -23.89
N ALA A 456 -29.77 12.46 -23.70
CA ALA A 456 -29.44 11.05 -23.91
C ALA A 456 -29.24 10.67 -25.39
N ALA A 457 -29.63 11.54 -26.33
CA ALA A 457 -29.48 11.30 -27.77
C ALA A 457 -28.03 11.46 -28.27
N PHE A 458 -27.18 12.17 -27.53
CA PHE A 458 -25.77 12.33 -27.85
C PHE A 458 -24.96 11.05 -27.59
N GLU A 459 -23.79 10.91 -28.19
CA GLU A 459 -22.87 9.82 -27.84
C GLU A 459 -22.14 10.12 -26.52
N ASP A 460 -21.56 9.12 -25.85
CA ASP A 460 -20.93 9.31 -24.53
C ASP A 460 -19.66 10.16 -24.57
N GLY A 461 -19.02 10.24 -25.74
CA GLY A 461 -17.87 11.12 -25.98
C GLY A 461 -18.21 12.47 -26.62
N ASP A 462 -19.49 12.79 -26.83
CA ASP A 462 -19.92 14.07 -27.43
C ASP A 462 -20.23 15.11 -26.33
N PHE A 463 -19.18 15.56 -25.64
CA PHE A 463 -19.34 16.53 -24.55
C PHE A 463 -19.81 17.88 -25.07
N ALA A 464 -19.25 18.34 -26.19
CA ALA A 464 -19.61 19.61 -26.79
C ALA A 464 -21.09 19.67 -27.20
N GLY A 465 -21.64 18.59 -27.79
CA GLY A 465 -23.05 18.48 -28.15
C GLY A 465 -23.97 18.60 -26.93
N ILE A 466 -23.64 17.89 -25.84
CA ILE A 466 -24.39 17.93 -24.58
C ILE A 466 -24.37 19.34 -23.98
N TRP A 467 -23.18 19.94 -23.86
CA TRP A 467 -23.01 21.29 -23.31
C TRP A 467 -23.73 22.37 -24.11
N ASN A 468 -23.70 22.27 -25.45
CA ASN A 468 -24.44 23.19 -26.32
C ASN A 468 -25.96 23.03 -26.17
N ALA A 469 -26.46 21.80 -26.05
CA ALA A 469 -27.88 21.55 -25.81
C ALA A 469 -28.34 22.14 -24.47
N LEU A 470 -27.51 22.03 -23.42
CA LEU A 470 -27.76 22.65 -22.12
C LEU A 470 -27.81 24.18 -22.20
N MET A 471 -26.87 24.82 -22.91
CA MET A 471 -26.92 26.27 -23.12
C MET A 471 -28.17 26.71 -23.89
N GLY A 472 -28.58 25.95 -24.91
CA GLY A 472 -29.86 26.20 -25.60
C GLY A 472 -31.08 26.10 -24.68
N ARG A 473 -31.06 25.15 -23.74
CA ARG A 473 -32.10 24.97 -22.71
C ARG A 473 -32.14 26.15 -21.73
N LEU A 474 -30.97 26.60 -21.25
CA LEU A 474 -30.86 27.76 -20.37
C LEU A 474 -31.31 29.05 -21.08
N GLY A 475 -30.97 29.22 -22.35
CA GLY A 475 -31.37 30.37 -23.17
C GLY A 475 -32.89 30.46 -23.43
N ALA A 476 -33.62 29.36 -23.26
CA ALA A 476 -35.08 29.36 -23.35
C ALA A 476 -35.76 29.92 -22.09
N ILE A 477 -35.01 30.18 -21.01
CA ILE A 477 -35.49 30.74 -19.75
C ILE A 477 -34.98 32.19 -19.64
N PRO A 478 -35.84 33.21 -19.84
CA PRO A 478 -35.41 34.62 -19.87
C PRO A 478 -34.69 35.11 -18.60
N GLU A 479 -35.03 34.52 -17.46
CA GLU A 479 -34.39 34.83 -16.18
C GLU A 479 -32.91 34.37 -16.16
N TYR A 480 -32.59 33.20 -16.74
CA TYR A 480 -31.20 32.77 -16.86
C TYR A 480 -30.40 33.70 -17.77
N VAL A 481 -30.93 34.08 -18.93
CA VAL A 481 -30.26 35.05 -19.82
C VAL A 481 -29.90 36.33 -19.07
N THR A 482 -30.82 36.84 -18.25
CA THR A 482 -30.59 38.03 -17.41
C THR A 482 -29.49 37.79 -16.37
N LEU A 483 -29.49 36.65 -15.69
CA LEU A 483 -28.47 36.30 -14.69
C LEU A 483 -27.08 36.13 -15.32
N PHE A 484 -27.00 35.50 -16.49
CA PHE A 484 -25.77 35.32 -17.25
C PHE A 484 -25.16 36.67 -17.68
N GLU A 485 -25.94 37.54 -18.32
CA GLU A 485 -25.45 38.85 -18.77
C GLU A 485 -25.09 39.78 -17.59
N ALA A 486 -25.67 39.55 -16.40
CA ALA A 486 -25.28 40.26 -15.19
C ALA A 486 -23.99 39.71 -14.55
N ALA A 487 -23.70 38.42 -14.69
CA ALA A 487 -22.50 37.77 -14.18
C ALA A 487 -21.27 38.00 -15.08
N TYR A 488 -21.49 38.07 -16.39
CA TYR A 488 -20.47 38.27 -17.42
C TYR A 488 -20.75 39.57 -18.18
N PRO A 489 -20.38 40.74 -17.60
CA PRO A 489 -20.58 42.00 -18.28
C PRO A 489 -19.82 42.01 -19.61
N ASP A 490 -20.41 42.64 -20.63
CA ASP A 490 -19.86 42.79 -21.97
C ASP A 490 -19.78 41.50 -22.83
N VAL A 491 -20.29 40.37 -22.34
CA VAL A 491 -20.47 39.13 -23.13
C VAL A 491 -21.96 38.87 -23.30
N GLY A 492 -22.45 38.82 -24.55
CA GLY A 492 -23.83 38.44 -24.85
C GLY A 492 -24.10 36.97 -24.58
N PHE A 493 -25.29 36.60 -24.12
CA PHE A 493 -25.60 35.18 -23.83
C PHE A 493 -25.38 34.24 -25.02
N ASP A 494 -25.64 34.71 -26.24
CA ASP A 494 -25.43 33.96 -27.48
C ASP A 494 -23.94 33.70 -27.81
N GLU A 495 -23.03 34.44 -27.16
CA GLU A 495 -21.59 34.22 -27.23
C GLU A 495 -21.09 33.32 -26.08
N MET A 496 -21.92 32.99 -25.09
CA MET A 496 -21.52 32.18 -23.96
C MET A 496 -21.56 30.69 -24.28
N THR A 497 -20.65 29.95 -23.64
CA THR A 497 -20.56 28.49 -23.67
C THR A 497 -20.91 27.91 -22.31
N PHE A 498 -21.05 26.59 -22.20
CA PHE A 498 -21.28 25.94 -20.91
C PHE A 498 -20.15 26.17 -19.90
N ALA A 499 -18.94 26.54 -20.35
CA ALA A 499 -17.87 26.97 -19.46
C ALA A 499 -18.25 28.20 -18.61
N HIS A 500 -19.11 29.09 -19.11
CA HIS A 500 -19.63 30.23 -18.33
C HIS A 500 -20.61 29.76 -17.25
N ALA A 501 -21.41 28.73 -17.54
CA ALA A 501 -22.29 28.11 -16.55
C ALA A 501 -21.47 27.42 -15.46
N ALA A 502 -20.47 26.63 -15.87
CA ALA A 502 -19.59 25.90 -14.98
C ALA A 502 -18.71 26.82 -14.11
N ASN A 503 -18.20 27.93 -14.68
CA ASN A 503 -17.47 28.94 -13.93
C ASN A 503 -18.35 29.65 -12.89
N ALA A 504 -19.63 29.90 -13.20
CA ALA A 504 -20.56 30.45 -12.22
C ALA A 504 -20.86 29.45 -11.08
N ILE A 505 -21.07 28.16 -11.41
CA ILE A 505 -21.24 27.09 -10.42
C ILE A 505 -20.03 27.04 -9.48
N ALA A 506 -18.81 27.04 -10.03
CA ALA A 506 -17.58 27.07 -9.25
C ALA A 506 -17.48 28.31 -8.35
N ALA A 507 -17.94 29.47 -8.80
CA ALA A 507 -18.00 30.68 -7.98
C ALA A 507 -18.90 30.50 -6.75
N PHE A 508 -20.05 29.86 -6.92
CA PHE A 508 -20.94 29.50 -5.81
C PHE A 508 -20.28 28.47 -4.89
N GLU A 509 -19.63 27.44 -5.45
CA GLU A 509 -18.94 26.42 -4.67
C GLU A 509 -17.85 27.05 -3.78
N ILE A 510 -17.01 27.90 -4.36
CA ILE A 510 -15.93 28.61 -3.66
C ILE A 510 -16.49 29.50 -2.56
N ARG A 511 -17.41 30.42 -2.87
CA ARG A 511 -17.90 31.37 -1.85
C ARG A 511 -18.85 30.74 -0.84
N GLY A 512 -19.69 29.80 -1.26
CA GLY A 512 -20.67 29.14 -0.39
C GLY A 512 -20.01 28.20 0.62
N PHE A 513 -18.99 27.46 0.18
CA PHE A 513 -18.31 26.44 0.97
C PHE A 513 -16.88 26.81 1.37
N ASP A 514 -16.51 28.10 1.30
CA ASP A 514 -15.35 28.63 2.00
C ASP A 514 -15.55 28.50 3.51
N LYS A 515 -14.91 27.48 4.10
CA LYS A 515 -15.01 27.02 5.48
C LYS A 515 -13.65 26.53 5.97
N ARG A 516 -12.74 27.49 6.16
CA ARG A 516 -11.33 27.25 6.51
C ARG A 516 -10.89 27.88 7.84
N ASP A 517 -11.79 28.55 8.59
CA ASP A 517 -11.46 29.15 9.90
C ASP A 517 -11.67 28.15 11.04
N ASN A 518 -10.89 27.06 11.00
CA ASN A 518 -10.91 26.00 12.02
C ASN A 518 -9.85 26.24 13.12
N PRO A 519 -9.97 25.59 14.30
CA PRO A 519 -9.01 25.72 15.40
C PRO A 519 -7.53 25.53 15.01
N TRP A 520 -7.22 24.58 14.11
CA TRP A 520 -5.85 24.35 13.66
C TRP A 520 -5.26 25.53 12.86
N GLN A 521 -6.03 26.12 11.94
CA GLN A 521 -5.61 27.32 11.21
C GLN A 521 -5.46 28.53 12.15
N ARG A 522 -6.28 28.61 13.20
CA ARG A 522 -6.12 29.64 14.25
C ARG A 522 -4.84 29.41 15.05
N PHE A 523 -4.49 28.17 15.37
CA PHE A 523 -3.26 27.82 16.07
C PHE A 523 -2.03 28.22 15.25
N ILE A 524 -1.97 27.84 13.96
CA ILE A 524 -0.88 28.25 13.06
C ILE A 524 -0.77 29.78 12.99
N ARG A 525 -1.90 30.48 12.87
CA ARG A 525 -1.94 31.94 12.78
C ARG A 525 -1.48 32.64 14.05
N ASP A 526 -1.71 32.02 15.21
CA ASP A 526 -1.44 32.61 16.52
C ASP A 526 0.04 32.49 16.95
N ILE A 527 0.79 31.56 16.34
CA ILE A 527 2.24 31.47 16.51
C ILE A 527 2.89 32.72 15.90
N SER A 528 3.39 33.62 16.75
CA SER A 528 4.02 34.86 16.31
C SER A 528 5.36 34.62 15.62
N ALA A 529 5.86 35.63 14.90
CA ALA A 529 7.11 35.55 14.14
C ALA A 529 8.38 35.26 15.00
N ASP A 530 8.29 35.38 16.32
CA ASP A 530 9.31 34.99 17.30
C ASP A 530 9.08 33.59 17.91
N GLY A 531 8.11 32.84 17.39
CA GLY A 531 7.82 31.46 17.76
C GLY A 531 6.99 31.31 19.05
N VAL A 532 6.24 32.34 19.44
CA VAL A 532 5.43 32.32 20.67
C VAL A 532 3.95 32.11 20.33
N LEU A 533 3.35 31.08 20.94
CA LEU A 533 1.90 30.92 20.97
C LEU A 533 1.30 31.95 21.92
N ASN A 534 0.46 32.86 21.40
CA ASN A 534 -0.08 33.99 22.16
C ASN A 534 -1.33 33.61 22.96
N ASP A 535 -2.15 32.71 22.42
CA ASP A 535 -3.33 32.14 23.03
C ASP A 535 -3.13 30.62 23.22
N PRO A 536 -2.73 30.18 24.43
CA PRO A 536 -2.47 28.78 24.70
C PRO A 536 -3.73 27.90 24.71
N ASP A 537 -4.93 28.51 24.68
CA ASP A 537 -6.21 27.80 24.77
C ASP A 537 -6.89 27.62 23.39
N VAL A 538 -6.21 27.97 22.28
CA VAL A 538 -6.74 27.80 20.90
C VAL A 538 -7.06 26.34 20.57
N LEU A 539 -6.24 25.42 21.09
CA LEU A 539 -6.46 23.98 21.01
C LEU A 539 -6.58 23.41 22.43
N THR A 540 -7.45 22.42 22.57
CA THR A 540 -7.53 21.62 23.81
C THR A 540 -6.30 20.72 23.95
N GLU A 541 -6.04 20.23 25.17
CA GLU A 541 -4.92 19.29 25.42
C GLU A 541 -5.01 18.05 24.52
N ALA A 542 -6.20 17.46 24.35
CA ALA A 542 -6.39 16.30 23.47
C ALA A 542 -6.09 16.63 22.00
N GLN A 543 -6.42 17.84 21.53
CA GLN A 543 -6.12 18.29 20.17
C GLN A 543 -4.63 18.53 19.96
N ILE A 544 -3.92 19.08 20.95
CA ILE A 544 -2.47 19.28 20.89
C ILE A 544 -1.76 17.93 20.87
N ARG A 545 -2.12 17.01 21.77
CA ARG A 545 -1.55 15.66 21.80
C ARG A 545 -1.85 14.90 20.50
N GLY A 546 -3.06 15.04 19.97
CA GLY A 546 -3.46 14.47 18.69
C GLY A 546 -2.69 15.04 17.51
N ALA A 547 -2.48 16.35 17.47
CA ALA A 547 -1.70 17.01 16.42
C ALA A 547 -0.24 16.56 16.47
N HIS A 548 0.36 16.55 17.66
CA HIS A 548 1.72 16.07 17.85
C HIS A 548 1.87 14.62 17.39
N PHE A 549 0.97 13.74 17.86
CA PHE A 549 0.96 12.34 17.47
C PHE A 549 0.74 12.14 15.96
N PHE A 550 -0.12 12.93 15.32
CA PHE A 550 -0.34 12.91 13.86
C PHE A 550 0.95 13.16 13.07
N TYR A 551 1.77 14.12 13.52
CA TYR A 551 3.03 14.47 12.86
C TYR A 551 4.18 13.49 13.19
N ASP A 552 4.18 12.90 14.38
CA ASP A 552 5.19 11.91 14.76
C ASP A 552 4.97 10.57 14.07
N THR A 553 3.71 10.15 13.93
CA THR A 553 3.33 8.84 13.36
C THR A 553 3.33 8.79 11.84
N GLY A 554 3.56 9.93 11.16
CA GLY A 554 3.72 9.96 9.70
C GLY A 554 2.44 10.16 8.90
N CYS A 555 1.32 10.49 9.54
CA CYS A 555 0.12 10.90 8.81
C CYS A 555 0.40 12.11 7.89
N ASP A 556 1.37 12.94 8.27
CA ASP A 556 1.82 14.13 7.55
C ASP A 556 2.64 13.88 6.29
N VAL A 557 3.03 12.63 6.02
CA VAL A 557 3.70 12.25 4.76
C VAL A 557 2.78 12.52 3.58
N CYS A 558 1.52 12.04 3.64
CA CYS A 558 0.51 12.31 2.62
C CYS A 558 -0.38 13.50 3.00
N HIS A 559 -0.80 13.62 4.26
CA HIS A 559 -1.61 14.75 4.73
C HIS A 559 -0.73 15.95 5.11
N ALA A 560 0.09 16.38 4.16
CA ALA A 560 1.16 17.33 4.37
C ALA A 560 0.72 18.81 4.31
N GLY A 561 1.58 19.68 4.85
CA GLY A 561 1.49 21.13 4.67
C GLY A 561 0.26 21.77 5.30
N SER A 562 0.02 23.04 5.00
CA SER A 562 -1.09 23.82 5.60
C SER A 562 -2.49 23.39 5.13
N VAL A 563 -2.56 22.71 3.98
CA VAL A 563 -3.82 22.21 3.38
C VAL A 563 -4.18 20.80 3.88
N MET A 564 -3.27 20.13 4.61
CA MET A 564 -3.42 18.74 5.08
C MET A 564 -3.58 17.73 3.92
N SER A 565 -2.84 17.94 2.84
CA SER A 565 -2.82 17.08 1.66
C SER A 565 -1.63 17.44 0.76
N ASP A 566 -0.99 16.42 0.22
CA ASP A 566 -0.02 16.49 -0.87
C ASP A 566 -0.68 16.53 -2.27
N PHE A 567 -1.99 16.27 -2.34
CA PHE A 567 -2.77 16.08 -3.58
C PHE A 567 -2.25 14.97 -4.51
N ASP A 568 -1.35 14.11 -4.03
CA ASP A 568 -0.82 12.96 -4.75
C ASP A 568 -1.73 11.73 -4.61
N PHE A 569 -1.37 10.66 -5.31
CA PHE A 569 -2.19 9.47 -5.50
C PHE A 569 -1.54 8.28 -4.80
N HIS A 570 -2.25 7.73 -3.83
CA HIS A 570 -1.73 6.65 -2.98
C HIS A 570 -2.67 5.46 -2.98
N ASN A 571 -2.09 4.29 -2.76
CA ASN A 571 -2.83 3.06 -2.53
C ASN A 571 -3.14 2.94 -1.04
N LEU A 572 -4.42 2.81 -0.72
CA LEU A 572 -4.86 2.34 0.59
C LEU A 572 -5.56 1.00 0.38
N PRO A 573 -5.41 0.04 1.31
CA PRO A 573 -6.05 -1.28 1.22
C PRO A 573 -7.55 -1.16 1.56
N LEU A 574 -8.28 -0.33 0.82
CA LEU A 574 -9.71 -0.08 0.98
C LEU A 574 -10.52 -1.03 0.12
N ALA A 575 -11.45 -1.75 0.77
CA ALA A 575 -12.43 -2.60 0.11
C ALA A 575 -13.11 -1.92 -1.09
N GLN A 576 -13.15 -2.60 -2.24
CA GLN A 576 -13.95 -2.20 -3.40
C GLN A 576 -15.34 -2.83 -3.35
N PHE A 577 -16.37 -2.02 -3.60
CA PHE A 577 -17.75 -2.47 -3.75
C PHE A 577 -18.55 -1.57 -4.69
N GLY A 578 -19.77 -1.99 -5.00
CA GLY A 578 -20.69 -1.26 -5.87
C GLY A 578 -20.52 -1.61 -7.35
N PRO A 579 -20.95 -0.73 -8.26
CA PRO A 579 -20.96 -1.02 -9.69
C PRO A 579 -19.57 -1.00 -10.33
N GLY A 580 -18.56 -0.42 -9.67
CA GLY A 580 -17.23 -0.22 -10.23
C GLY A 580 -17.24 0.75 -11.42
N LYS A 581 -16.12 0.77 -12.15
CA LYS A 581 -15.91 1.65 -13.31
C LYS A 581 -15.80 0.93 -14.65
N GLY A 582 -16.13 -0.37 -14.68
CA GLY A 582 -16.07 -1.20 -15.89
C GLY A 582 -14.79 -2.03 -16.02
N ASP A 583 -13.88 -1.93 -15.05
CA ASP A 583 -12.55 -2.51 -15.12
C ASP A 583 -12.56 -4.00 -14.69
N GLY A 584 -11.58 -4.79 -15.15
CA GLY A 584 -11.44 -6.23 -14.84
C GLY A 584 -12.28 -7.20 -15.68
N ALA A 585 -13.20 -6.71 -16.52
CA ALA A 585 -14.19 -7.53 -17.24
C ALA A 585 -13.65 -8.70 -18.09
N ASN A 586 -12.36 -8.66 -18.47
CA ASN A 586 -11.73 -9.70 -19.30
C ASN A 586 -10.95 -10.74 -18.48
N GLY A 587 -11.03 -10.71 -17.13
CA GLY A 587 -10.20 -11.56 -16.27
C GLY A 587 -8.70 -11.23 -16.37
N GLU A 588 -8.39 -9.98 -16.74
CA GLU A 588 -7.02 -9.50 -16.83
C GLU A 588 -6.34 -9.68 -15.47
N PHE A 589 -5.17 -10.32 -15.46
CA PHE A 589 -4.41 -10.66 -14.24
C PHE A 589 -5.11 -11.65 -13.27
N GLY A 590 -6.12 -12.39 -13.74
CA GLY A 590 -6.87 -13.34 -12.89
C GLY A 590 -7.85 -12.66 -11.93
N LEU A 591 -8.20 -11.40 -12.20
CA LEU A 591 -9.02 -10.56 -11.33
C LEU A 591 -10.41 -10.33 -11.94
N GLY A 592 -11.46 -10.77 -11.26
CA GLY A 592 -12.86 -10.32 -11.41
C GLY A 592 -13.39 -10.21 -12.84
N THR A 593 -13.94 -11.27 -13.41
CA THR A 593 -14.52 -11.28 -14.78
C THR A 593 -15.83 -10.48 -14.96
N ASP A 594 -16.32 -9.78 -13.93
CA ASP A 594 -17.64 -9.15 -13.95
C ASP A 594 -17.64 -7.64 -14.25
N GLY A 595 -16.45 -7.04 -14.45
CA GLY A 595 -16.32 -5.65 -14.90
C GLY A 595 -16.64 -4.60 -13.83
N ARG A 596 -16.54 -4.95 -12.55
CA ARG A 596 -16.95 -4.07 -11.44
C ARG A 596 -15.79 -3.58 -10.58
N LEU A 597 -14.56 -3.61 -11.10
CA LEU A 597 -13.42 -2.97 -10.45
C LEU A 597 -13.37 -1.48 -10.80
N ASP A 598 -12.69 -0.71 -9.95
CA ASP A 598 -12.27 0.66 -10.21
C ASP A 598 -10.74 0.73 -10.13
N PHE A 599 -10.08 0.87 -11.27
CA PHE A 599 -8.61 0.97 -11.33
C PHE A 599 -8.07 2.35 -10.89
N GLY A 600 -8.93 3.30 -10.49
CA GLY A 600 -8.48 4.57 -9.92
C GLY A 600 -7.66 5.41 -10.90
N ARG A 601 -6.48 5.86 -10.47
CA ARG A 601 -5.56 6.71 -11.23
C ARG A 601 -5.05 6.07 -12.53
N GLU A 602 -4.97 4.75 -12.64
CA GLU A 602 -4.64 4.08 -13.90
C GLU A 602 -5.62 4.47 -15.02
N ARG A 603 -6.92 4.66 -14.72
CA ARG A 603 -7.90 5.08 -15.75
C ARG A 603 -7.58 6.44 -16.35
N VAL A 604 -6.82 7.27 -15.62
CA VAL A 604 -6.33 8.55 -16.09
C VAL A 604 -5.03 8.36 -16.84
N THR A 605 -4.05 7.67 -16.25
CA THR A 605 -2.66 7.65 -16.73
C THR A 605 -2.34 6.54 -17.74
N GLY A 606 -3.10 5.45 -17.74
CA GLY A 606 -2.85 4.22 -18.48
C GLY A 606 -1.69 3.37 -17.93
N GLN A 607 -1.14 3.73 -16.76
CA GLN A 607 0.02 3.05 -16.19
C GLN A 607 -0.41 2.08 -15.10
N LEU A 608 0.04 0.83 -15.22
CA LEU A 608 -0.29 -0.25 -14.29
C LEU A 608 0.14 0.06 -12.84
N ALA A 609 1.29 0.72 -12.66
CA ALA A 609 1.78 1.13 -11.33
C ALA A 609 0.85 2.10 -10.60
N HIS A 610 -0.06 2.79 -11.30
CA HIS A 610 -1.03 3.70 -10.70
C HIS A 610 -2.40 3.03 -10.43
N ARG A 611 -2.49 1.72 -10.59
CA ARG A 611 -3.72 0.98 -10.32
C ARG A 611 -4.10 1.12 -8.85
N TYR A 612 -5.40 1.37 -8.62
CA TYR A 612 -6.02 1.54 -7.30
C TYR A 612 -5.61 2.78 -6.51
N GLN A 613 -4.77 3.64 -7.09
CA GLN A 613 -4.38 4.86 -6.40
C GLN A 613 -5.50 5.91 -6.47
N PHE A 614 -5.72 6.59 -5.35
CA PHE A 614 -6.66 7.70 -5.24
C PHE A 614 -6.01 8.88 -4.53
N ARG A 615 -6.53 10.07 -4.82
CA ARG A 615 -6.00 11.32 -4.29
C ARG A 615 -6.17 11.42 -2.77
N THR A 616 -5.11 11.80 -2.07
CA THR A 616 -5.16 12.25 -0.67
C THR A 616 -6.15 13.41 -0.53
N GLN A 617 -7.16 13.28 0.33
CA GLN A 617 -8.12 14.35 0.57
C GLN A 617 -7.58 15.35 1.60
N PRO A 618 -7.74 16.67 1.39
CA PRO A 618 -7.60 17.66 2.47
C PRO A 618 -8.51 17.31 3.64
N LEU A 619 -7.98 17.42 4.86
CA LEU A 619 -8.70 17.04 6.09
C LEU A 619 -9.64 18.13 6.64
N PHE A 620 -9.79 19.25 5.93
CA PHE A 620 -10.70 20.32 6.32
C PHE A 620 -12.14 19.82 6.43
N ASN A 621 -12.78 20.09 7.57
CA ASN A 621 -14.16 19.70 7.86
C ASN A 621 -14.44 18.20 7.78
N VAL A 622 -13.42 17.35 7.85
CA VAL A 622 -13.55 15.89 7.67
C VAL A 622 -14.61 15.28 8.60
N GLU A 623 -14.74 15.77 9.84
CA GLU A 623 -15.75 15.29 10.79
C GLU A 623 -17.19 15.34 10.25
N LEU A 624 -17.48 16.28 9.34
CA LEU A 624 -18.82 16.54 8.82
C LEU A 624 -19.14 15.78 7.53
N THR A 625 -18.19 15.02 6.99
CA THR A 625 -18.24 14.53 5.60
C THR A 625 -18.32 13.01 5.52
N ALA A 626 -18.79 12.37 6.59
CA ALA A 626 -19.08 10.95 6.59
C ALA A 626 -20.13 10.60 5.51
N PRO A 627 -20.04 9.40 4.91
CA PRO A 627 -19.06 8.34 5.18
C PRO A 627 -17.69 8.54 4.49
N TYR A 628 -16.65 7.86 5.01
CA TYR A 628 -15.25 8.05 4.64
C TYR A 628 -14.71 7.01 3.65
N GLY A 629 -13.69 7.42 2.90
CA GLY A 629 -13.07 6.65 1.83
C GLY A 629 -13.73 6.87 0.46
N HIS A 630 -13.07 6.43 -0.62
CA HIS A 630 -13.51 6.72 -1.99
C HIS A 630 -14.87 6.08 -2.36
N LEU A 631 -15.34 5.10 -1.57
CA LEU A 631 -16.67 4.48 -1.71
C LEU A 631 -17.55 4.70 -0.47
N GLY A 632 -17.13 5.54 0.49
CA GLY A 632 -17.88 5.81 1.71
C GLY A 632 -18.02 4.55 2.57
N GLN A 633 -16.90 3.86 2.79
CA GLN A 633 -16.81 2.58 3.50
C GLN A 633 -17.04 2.69 5.01
N PHE A 634 -16.75 3.85 5.63
CA PHE A 634 -16.80 4.02 7.08
C PHE A 634 -17.78 5.11 7.47
N SER A 635 -18.72 4.82 8.35
CA SER A 635 -19.66 5.84 8.83
C SER A 635 -19.10 6.72 9.95
N ASP A 636 -18.03 6.26 10.61
CA ASP A 636 -17.39 6.91 11.73
C ASP A 636 -15.89 7.10 11.50
N LEU A 637 -15.37 8.21 12.03
CA LEU A 637 -14.00 8.63 11.78
C LEU A 637 -12.99 7.74 12.51
N SER A 638 -13.35 7.20 13.69
CA SER A 638 -12.50 6.29 14.45
C SER A 638 -12.20 5.00 13.69
N SER A 639 -13.22 4.38 13.09
CA SER A 639 -13.05 3.21 12.23
C SER A 639 -12.21 3.53 10.99
N HIS A 640 -12.38 4.72 10.41
CA HIS A 640 -11.56 5.15 9.28
C HIS A 640 -10.09 5.41 9.67
N VAL A 641 -9.81 5.91 10.87
CA VAL A 641 -8.43 6.06 11.36
C VAL A 641 -7.83 4.70 11.71
N GLN A 642 -8.62 3.78 12.25
CA GLN A 642 -8.15 2.47 12.69
C GLN A 642 -7.53 1.63 11.56
N ILE A 643 -8.00 1.80 10.31
CA ILE A 643 -7.41 1.08 9.17
C ILE A 643 -5.97 1.48 8.88
N TYR A 644 -5.51 2.68 9.25
CA TYR A 644 -4.11 3.07 9.07
C TYR A 644 -3.20 2.40 10.11
N ALA A 645 -3.75 2.08 11.29
CA ALA A 645 -2.99 1.51 12.38
C ALA A 645 -2.81 -0.01 12.27
N THR A 646 -3.87 -0.73 11.91
CA THR A 646 -3.83 -2.19 11.81
C THR A 646 -4.66 -2.70 10.62
N PRO A 647 -4.34 -2.30 9.37
CA PRO A 647 -5.19 -2.56 8.22
C PRO A 647 -5.53 -4.05 8.07
N ARG A 648 -4.53 -4.93 8.22
CA ARG A 648 -4.71 -6.39 8.14
C ARG A 648 -5.62 -6.92 9.24
N GLN A 649 -5.38 -6.55 10.49
CA GLN A 649 -6.17 -7.03 11.63
C GLN A 649 -7.59 -6.44 11.61
N PHE A 650 -7.76 -5.19 11.19
CA PHE A 650 -9.05 -4.53 11.04
C PHE A 650 -9.90 -5.27 10.01
N TRP A 651 -9.37 -5.56 8.82
CA TRP A 651 -10.11 -6.30 7.79
C TRP A 651 -10.34 -7.76 8.20
N ILE A 652 -9.39 -8.42 8.86
CA ILE A 652 -9.57 -9.79 9.37
C ILE A 652 -10.71 -9.83 10.40
N ALA A 653 -10.67 -8.95 11.41
CA ALA A 653 -11.62 -8.94 12.52
C ALA A 653 -13.02 -8.47 12.10
N ASN A 654 -13.11 -7.44 11.24
CA ASN A 654 -14.39 -6.85 10.86
C ASN A 654 -15.01 -7.45 9.61
N TYR A 655 -14.23 -8.08 8.71
CA TYR A 655 -14.73 -8.52 7.41
C TYR A 655 -14.34 -9.95 7.00
N MET A 656 -13.28 -10.55 7.57
CA MET A 656 -12.91 -11.95 7.29
C MET A 656 -13.45 -12.97 8.31
N GLY A 657 -14.32 -12.56 9.24
CA GLY A 657 -14.87 -13.41 10.30
C GLY A 657 -15.77 -14.57 9.85
N TYR A 658 -15.62 -15.10 8.64
CA TYR A 658 -16.29 -16.32 8.20
C TYR A 658 -15.71 -17.51 8.95
N ASN A 659 -16.47 -18.00 9.93
CA ASN A 659 -16.15 -19.20 10.68
C ASN A 659 -16.49 -20.41 9.80
N THR A 660 -15.46 -21.05 9.24
CA THR A 660 -15.55 -22.21 8.35
C THR A 660 -16.17 -23.43 9.04
N ALA A 661 -16.09 -23.53 10.37
CA ALA A 661 -16.70 -24.60 11.15
C ALA A 661 -18.22 -24.44 11.33
N THR A 662 -18.74 -23.20 11.25
CA THR A 662 -20.18 -22.91 11.40
C THR A 662 -20.84 -22.44 10.11
N ALA A 663 -20.06 -22.21 9.04
CA ALA A 663 -20.49 -21.61 7.78
C ALA A 663 -21.24 -20.28 7.97
N ALA A 664 -20.82 -19.51 8.98
CA ALA A 664 -21.43 -18.26 9.38
C ALA A 664 -20.34 -17.25 9.75
N PHE A 665 -20.67 -15.96 9.68
CA PHE A 665 -19.80 -14.93 10.24
C PHE A 665 -19.96 -14.90 11.77
N ASP A 666 -18.86 -15.00 12.52
CA ASP A 666 -18.90 -14.90 13.99
C ASP A 666 -19.25 -13.48 14.47
N GLN A 667 -18.99 -12.48 13.63
CA GLN A 667 -19.51 -11.13 13.76
C GLN A 667 -19.99 -10.66 12.39
N THR A 668 -21.26 -10.24 12.31
CA THR A 668 -21.72 -9.47 11.14
C THR A 668 -20.96 -8.14 11.17
N PRO A 669 -20.32 -7.71 10.08
CA PRO A 669 -19.64 -6.43 10.08
C PRO A 669 -20.64 -5.37 10.54
N ASP A 670 -20.25 -4.54 11.49
CA ASP A 670 -21.10 -3.46 12.00
C ASP A 670 -21.51 -2.48 10.89
N TYR A 671 -20.89 -2.59 9.70
CA TYR A 671 -21.35 -1.99 8.45
C TYR A 671 -22.86 -2.12 8.19
N VAL A 672 -23.46 -3.27 8.51
CA VAL A 672 -24.92 -3.46 8.33
C VAL A 672 -25.72 -2.55 9.27
N SER A 673 -25.22 -2.28 10.48
CA SER A 673 -25.88 -1.35 11.41
C SER A 673 -25.62 0.12 11.05
N GLN A 674 -24.52 0.38 10.35
CA GLN A 674 -24.04 1.71 9.98
C GLN A 674 -24.65 2.28 8.68
N VAL A 675 -25.24 1.41 7.84
CA VAL A 675 -25.84 1.80 6.55
C VAL A 675 -27.37 1.61 6.56
N SER A 676 -28.08 2.50 5.88
CA SER A 676 -29.55 2.45 5.83
C SER A 676 -30.05 1.16 5.17
N ALA A 677 -31.31 0.75 5.43
CA ALA A 677 -31.92 -0.40 4.77
C ALA A 677 -31.92 -0.27 3.22
N SER A 678 -31.98 0.97 2.72
CA SER A 678 -31.86 1.26 1.29
C SER A 678 -30.45 0.95 0.77
N GLU A 679 -29.41 1.28 1.53
CA GLU A 679 -28.02 1.00 1.21
C GLU A 679 -27.69 -0.49 1.33
N GLN A 680 -28.22 -1.18 2.34
CA GLN A 680 -28.12 -2.64 2.43
C GLN A 680 -28.70 -3.34 1.20
N ALA A 681 -29.86 -2.88 0.71
CA ALA A 681 -30.48 -3.42 -0.50
C ALA A 681 -29.61 -3.15 -1.75
N LEU A 682 -29.00 -1.97 -1.85
CA LEU A 682 -28.03 -1.65 -2.91
C LEU A 682 -26.80 -2.55 -2.83
N PHE A 683 -26.20 -2.73 -1.64
CA PHE A 683 -25.04 -3.62 -1.49
C PHE A 683 -25.40 -5.05 -1.85
N THR A 684 -26.57 -5.54 -1.46
CA THR A 684 -27.07 -6.86 -1.86
C THR A 684 -27.22 -6.98 -3.39
N GLN A 685 -27.62 -5.92 -4.10
CA GLN A 685 -27.73 -5.92 -5.56
C GLN A 685 -26.36 -6.10 -6.25
N PHE A 686 -25.33 -5.41 -5.75
CA PHE A 686 -23.97 -5.46 -6.33
C PHE A 686 -23.06 -6.51 -5.65
N ASN A 687 -23.59 -7.19 -4.64
CA ASN A 687 -22.93 -8.25 -3.88
C ASN A 687 -23.97 -9.28 -3.34
N PRO A 688 -24.58 -10.08 -4.23
CA PRO A 688 -25.66 -11.00 -3.87
C PRO A 688 -25.25 -12.17 -2.96
N GLU A 689 -23.94 -12.42 -2.81
CA GLU A 689 -23.38 -13.49 -1.97
C GLU A 689 -22.93 -13.02 -0.57
N GLY A 690 -22.96 -11.70 -0.30
CA GLY A 690 -22.71 -11.14 1.02
C GLY A 690 -21.24 -10.84 1.32
N LEU A 691 -20.90 -9.56 1.15
CA LEU A 691 -19.72 -8.80 1.64
C LEU A 691 -18.33 -9.24 1.13
N ILE A 692 -17.59 -8.23 0.63
CA ILE A 692 -16.22 -8.23 0.05
C ILE A 692 -15.88 -9.51 -0.73
N ARG A 693 -16.02 -9.44 -2.06
CA ARG A 693 -15.93 -10.57 -2.99
C ARG A 693 -14.78 -11.52 -2.65
N THR A 694 -15.13 -12.73 -2.25
CA THR A 694 -14.50 -13.43 -1.15
C THR A 694 -13.19 -14.16 -1.45
N ASP A 695 -12.76 -14.29 -2.71
CA ASP A 695 -11.56 -15.08 -3.03
C ASP A 695 -10.52 -14.31 -3.86
N GLU A 696 -10.91 -13.63 -4.95
CA GLU A 696 -9.98 -12.90 -5.83
C GLU A 696 -9.54 -11.55 -5.23
N TYR A 697 -10.46 -10.85 -4.56
CA TYR A 697 -10.16 -9.58 -3.89
C TYR A 697 -9.35 -9.79 -2.60
N ARG A 698 -9.42 -11.00 -2.02
CA ARG A 698 -8.64 -11.42 -0.85
C ARG A 698 -7.15 -11.43 -1.16
N GLN A 699 -6.75 -11.87 -2.36
CA GLN A 699 -5.35 -11.89 -2.81
C GLN A 699 -4.79 -10.49 -3.04
N ILE A 700 -5.58 -9.58 -3.63
CA ILE A 700 -5.19 -8.17 -3.83
C ILE A 700 -5.06 -7.46 -2.49
N ILE A 701 -6.04 -7.62 -1.59
CA ILE A 701 -5.93 -7.01 -0.26
C ILE A 701 -4.74 -7.61 0.49
N ILE A 702 -4.50 -8.92 0.46
CA ILE A 702 -3.33 -9.50 1.14
C ILE A 702 -2.01 -8.96 0.55
N GLY A 703 -1.86 -8.89 -0.78
CA GLY A 703 -0.68 -8.29 -1.41
C GLY A 703 -0.51 -6.80 -1.09
N LEU A 704 -1.58 -6.01 -1.13
CA LEU A 704 -1.56 -4.59 -0.75
C LEU A 704 -1.33 -4.39 0.76
N LEU A 705 -1.76 -5.35 1.60
CA LEU A 705 -1.52 -5.35 3.04
C LEU A 705 -0.06 -5.70 3.34
N ASP A 706 0.51 -6.66 2.61
CA ASP A 706 1.92 -7.03 2.71
C ASP A 706 2.79 -5.84 2.24
N ASP A 707 2.48 -5.20 1.10
CA ASP A 707 3.16 -3.98 0.63
C ASP A 707 3.03 -2.80 1.62
N HIS A 708 1.85 -2.62 2.24
CA HIS A 708 1.62 -1.53 3.20
C HIS A 708 2.29 -1.81 4.56
N ASP A 709 2.29 -3.05 5.03
CA ASP A 709 3.05 -3.46 6.21
C ASP A 709 4.56 -3.26 5.94
N THR A 710 5.03 -3.48 4.70
CA THR A 710 6.41 -3.22 4.26
C THR A 710 6.75 -1.73 4.22
N LEU A 711 5.89 -0.88 3.64
CA LEU A 711 6.06 0.59 3.64
C LEU A 711 6.10 1.18 5.06
N SER A 712 5.23 0.69 5.95
CA SER A 712 5.21 1.12 7.36
C SER A 712 6.47 0.68 8.14
N GLN A 713 7.11 -0.42 7.73
CA GLN A 713 8.33 -0.95 8.33
C GLN A 713 9.60 -0.29 7.75
N GLU A 714 9.68 -0.03 6.45
CA GLU A 714 10.80 0.68 5.80
C GLU A 714 10.91 2.14 6.26
N GLU A 715 9.79 2.82 6.55
CA GLU A 715 9.79 4.19 7.04
C GLU A 715 9.90 4.30 8.58
N GLY A 716 9.91 3.18 9.30
CA GLY A 716 10.09 3.13 10.75
C GLY A 716 8.97 3.76 11.58
N LYS A 717 7.76 3.92 11.01
CA LYS A 717 6.63 4.60 11.65
C LYS A 717 5.44 3.64 11.78
N VAL A 718 5.52 2.77 12.79
CA VAL A 718 4.47 1.79 13.07
C VAL A 718 3.54 2.32 14.16
N PHE A 719 2.23 2.31 13.92
CA PHE A 719 1.23 2.36 14.98
C PHE A 719 1.39 1.09 15.83
N GLY A 720 1.88 1.22 17.07
CA GLY A 720 2.22 0.07 17.91
C GLY A 720 1.11 -0.98 17.98
N ALA A 721 1.48 -2.27 18.05
CA ALA A 721 0.57 -3.42 17.99
C ALA A 721 -0.38 -3.59 19.22
N GLY A 722 -0.66 -2.51 19.96
CA GLY A 722 -1.47 -2.48 21.17
C GLY A 722 -2.93 -2.03 20.96
N ASN A 723 -3.69 -1.94 22.06
CA ASN A 723 -5.03 -1.35 22.06
C ASN A 723 -4.93 0.18 21.95
N LEU A 724 -4.89 0.70 20.72
CA LEU A 724 -4.70 2.11 20.38
C LEU A 724 -5.93 3.02 20.63
N THR A 725 -6.80 2.65 21.58
CA THR A 725 -8.05 3.39 21.80
C THR A 725 -7.78 4.86 22.14
N SER A 726 -6.79 5.12 23.02
CA SER A 726 -6.47 6.48 23.47
C SER A 726 -5.78 7.31 22.38
N GLU A 727 -4.93 6.68 21.57
CA GLU A 727 -4.25 7.27 20.42
C GLU A 727 -5.26 7.67 19.32
N ILE A 728 -6.21 6.77 19.00
CA ILE A 728 -7.30 7.05 18.06
C ILE A 728 -8.17 8.18 18.60
N GLU A 729 -8.47 8.21 19.90
CA GLU A 729 -9.26 9.29 20.51
C GLU A 729 -8.60 10.67 20.37
N ILE A 730 -7.28 10.78 20.61
CA ILE A 730 -6.57 12.05 20.45
C ILE A 730 -6.39 12.42 18.96
N LEU A 731 -6.16 11.46 18.07
CA LEU A 731 -6.15 11.71 16.62
C LEU A 731 -7.49 12.24 16.15
N VAL A 732 -8.58 11.59 16.52
CA VAL A 732 -9.93 12.06 16.20
C VAL A 732 -10.14 13.45 16.78
N ALA A 733 -9.71 13.74 18.01
CA ALA A 733 -9.79 15.09 18.56
C ALA A 733 -9.06 16.13 17.68
N PHE A 734 -7.88 15.81 17.17
CA PHE A 734 -7.16 16.67 16.24
C PHE A 734 -7.88 16.81 14.88
N LEU A 735 -8.42 15.73 14.32
CA LEU A 735 -9.20 15.81 13.08
C LEU A 735 -10.44 16.71 13.24
N ARG A 736 -11.08 16.70 14.42
CA ARG A 736 -12.14 17.66 14.77
C ARG A 736 -11.64 19.11 14.85
N ALA A 737 -10.37 19.33 15.18
CA ALA A 737 -9.76 20.67 15.13
C ALA A 737 -9.62 21.21 13.69
N GLN A 738 -9.83 20.37 12.67
CA GLN A 738 -9.90 20.78 11.27
C GLN A 738 -11.30 21.25 10.84
N THR A 739 -12.29 21.17 11.72
CA THR A 739 -13.67 21.61 11.46
C THR A 739 -13.85 23.10 11.71
N ASP A 740 -14.27 23.84 10.69
CA ASP A 740 -14.78 25.19 10.83
C ASP A 740 -16.21 25.13 11.39
N PRO A 741 -16.52 25.77 12.53
CA PRO A 741 -17.88 25.76 13.08
C PRO A 741 -18.95 26.29 12.11
N ALA A 742 -18.59 27.14 11.14
CA ALA A 742 -19.52 27.62 10.12
C ALA A 742 -19.82 26.56 9.03
N ALA A 743 -19.09 25.45 8.99
CA ALA A 743 -19.33 24.32 8.08
C ALA A 743 -20.47 23.42 8.54
N GLU A 744 -20.89 23.56 9.80
CA GLU A 744 -21.98 22.76 10.37
C GLU A 744 -23.27 22.91 9.55
N PRO A 745 -23.99 21.80 9.26
CA PRO A 745 -25.19 21.80 8.43
C PRO A 745 -26.23 22.89 8.76
N GLU A 746 -26.46 23.19 10.03
CA GLU A 746 -27.39 24.24 10.48
C GLU A 746 -26.98 25.65 9.99
N ASN A 747 -25.68 25.90 9.85
CA ASN A 747 -25.13 27.18 9.42
C ASN A 747 -25.13 27.31 7.89
N LEU A 748 -25.18 26.18 7.17
CA LEU A 748 -25.20 26.13 5.71
C LEU A 748 -26.61 26.25 5.10
N ARG A 749 -27.67 26.22 5.90
CA ARG A 749 -29.07 26.31 5.43
C ARG A 749 -29.34 27.56 4.58
N SER A 750 -28.62 28.65 4.84
CA SER A 750 -28.74 29.91 4.09
C SER A 750 -28.27 29.82 2.63
N LEU A 751 -27.51 28.77 2.28
CA LEU A 751 -27.09 28.50 0.90
C LEU A 751 -28.22 27.94 0.03
N ILE A 752 -29.31 27.49 0.61
CA ILE A 752 -30.42 26.86 -0.12
C ILE A 752 -31.39 27.95 -0.61
N PRO A 753 -31.57 28.15 -1.92
CA PRO A 753 -32.49 29.13 -2.44
C PRO A 753 -33.95 28.69 -2.24
N GLU A 754 -34.87 29.64 -2.11
CA GLU A 754 -36.32 29.32 -2.00
C GLU A 754 -36.90 28.74 -3.30
N SER A 755 -36.32 29.13 -4.44
CA SER A 755 -36.73 28.68 -5.78
C SER A 755 -35.59 28.87 -6.77
N VAL A 756 -35.70 28.22 -7.93
CA VAL A 756 -34.75 28.35 -9.05
C VAL A 756 -35.48 28.86 -10.31
N PRO A 757 -34.77 29.49 -11.26
CA PRO A 757 -35.37 30.10 -12.45
C PRO A 757 -36.21 29.14 -13.33
N SER A 758 -35.90 27.84 -13.37
CA SER A 758 -36.72 26.87 -14.12
C SER A 758 -38.09 26.61 -13.48
N GLY A 759 -38.28 26.97 -12.21
CA GLY A 759 -39.45 26.60 -11.40
C GLY A 759 -39.46 25.14 -10.94
N LEU A 760 -38.41 24.37 -11.20
CA LEU A 760 -38.28 23.00 -10.68
C LEU A 760 -38.08 23.02 -9.15
N PRO A 761 -38.51 21.96 -8.45
CA PRO A 761 -38.47 21.94 -6.99
C PRO A 761 -37.04 21.87 -6.46
N VAL A 762 -36.74 22.73 -5.50
CA VAL A 762 -35.52 22.73 -4.68
C VAL A 762 -35.77 21.91 -3.42
N GLU A 763 -34.89 20.95 -3.11
CA GLU A 763 -34.93 20.24 -1.85
C GLU A 763 -34.52 21.16 -0.69
N SER A 764 -35.49 21.60 0.12
CA SER A 764 -35.25 22.58 1.19
C SER A 764 -35.02 21.98 2.59
N GLY A 765 -34.97 20.65 2.70
CA GLY A 765 -34.87 19.96 3.98
C GLY A 765 -34.79 18.44 3.85
N LEU A 766 -34.34 17.79 4.92
CA LEU A 766 -34.41 16.34 5.10
C LEU A 766 -35.83 15.96 5.55
N ILE A 767 -36.27 14.75 5.24
CA ILE A 767 -37.55 14.23 5.75
C ILE A 767 -37.32 13.90 7.24
N GLU A 768 -38.19 14.39 8.13
CA GLU A 768 -38.12 14.12 9.58
C GLU A 768 -38.44 12.67 9.95
#